data_AF-A0A0G0A8Q0-F1
#
_entry.id   AF-A0A0G0A8Q0-F1
#
_cell.length_a   1.000
_cell.length_b   1.000
_cell.length_c   1.000
_cell.angle_alpha   90.00
_cell.angle_beta   90.00
_cell.angle_gamma   90.00
#
_symmetry.space_group_name_H-M   'P 1'
#
loop_
_entity.id
_entity.type
_entity.pdbx_description
1 polymer ?
#
loop_
_entity_poly.entity_id
_entity_poly.type
_entity_poly.pdbx_seq_one_letter_code
_entity_poly.pdbx_strand_id
1 'polypeptide(L)'
;MRKFFQKSYFCHSNKFNFNITLIIFSALVFRLFLANFGTLQLDHGTFIAWSNSLVVNGSKTFYEGWSDYLPGYLYVLWFLGKLSLQVPNLQVILFKLPAIIADLLTGYLIYKILEGKKGTKKWAITGSLFYLFNPAIFANSSLWGQVDSLTALFSLFAVYVFPISYWLSVISLALGTLIKPQAAFILPAILYLMIKNKTSFSKVLNFGVLGLGVFVLGFVPFNNFSNLWQFIIQRLSASANQYPYGSVNAFSLWGLFGFWKPDNITFWIGLGISIALITLITLIISKKNIKNGEYLVSAFSLLITFLFMTRMHERHLLPVLAPLLIATVSNPILIISYLGLSLTYTANLSYAYYWITDNFKEIFNPILIKGFIITNLSLLILAIISVFKKINLKIKFNFNNIKTANYFSTKDISNKFAKILLFLVLLFSIFTRLYQLGNPKEMYFDEIYHSFTAKLVLHNDPKAWEWWNPHPEGFAYEWTHPPLSKLGMALGMKIFGENSFGWRVPQAILGTLSVLVIYLLAREVFKDKLTAVLSATIFCLDGLPLVLSRMGMNDSYVLFFSLLSVYLFVRDKNLLSSIAFGLAIASKWSAIYVFPILFISHFVFRKKIKISYLSFLIFPALVYVASYSLMFTTGHTWDQFIEVQKQMWWYHTNLVAEHPYTSPAWSWPLLLRPIYLYDGGDVNGQVARIYAFGNPFIFWFGLYSIILSIFISAKERIKKLGFVIFSYLIFFLPWIASPRIMFLYHYLPSIPFLAIASGFVLRRFPKFRIGLLVIGLLVFIYFYPHWIGVRIPLKLDESYYWFSSWR
;
A
#
# COMPACT_ATOMS: atom_id res chain seq x y z
N MET A 1 -13.76 -42.92 -30.21
CA MET A 1 -13.03 -41.66 -29.94
C MET A 1 -13.65 -40.37 -30.52
N ARG A 2 -14.82 -40.35 -31.16
CA ARG A 2 -15.47 -39.09 -31.63
C ARG A 2 -16.80 -38.69 -30.94
N LYS A 3 -17.37 -39.52 -30.06
CA LYS A 3 -18.63 -39.25 -29.34
C LYS A 3 -18.48 -38.75 -27.89
N PHE A 4 -17.26 -38.53 -27.39
CA PHE A 4 -17.02 -38.07 -26.01
C PHE A 4 -16.89 -36.55 -25.85
N PHE A 5 -16.91 -35.78 -26.95
CA PHE A 5 -16.71 -34.32 -26.94
C PHE A 5 -18.00 -33.47 -26.94
N GLN A 6 -19.19 -34.09 -26.85
CA GLN A 6 -20.49 -33.39 -26.98
C GLN A 6 -21.33 -33.39 -25.69
N LYS A 7 -20.76 -32.96 -24.56
CA LYS A 7 -21.54 -32.52 -23.39
C LYS A 7 -21.05 -31.15 -22.87
N SER A 8 -21.56 -30.11 -23.52
CA SER A 8 -22.08 -28.85 -22.93
C SER A 8 -21.34 -28.19 -21.75
N TYR A 9 -20.01 -28.03 -21.80
CA TYR A 9 -19.30 -27.06 -20.92
C TYR A 9 -18.25 -26.19 -21.64
N PHE A 10 -18.06 -26.36 -22.96
CA PHE A 10 -17.03 -25.65 -23.73
C PHE A 10 -17.58 -24.76 -24.86
N CYS A 11 -18.82 -24.27 -24.74
CA CYS A 11 -19.36 -23.25 -25.64
C CYS A 11 -19.88 -22.05 -24.83
N HIS A 12 -18.95 -21.35 -24.19
CA HIS A 12 -19.05 -19.90 -24.07
C HIS A 12 -17.84 -19.35 -24.82
N SER A 13 -18.10 -18.57 -25.87
CA SER A 13 -17.09 -17.87 -26.65
C SER A 13 -15.98 -17.33 -25.74
N ASN A 14 -14.72 -17.73 -25.97
CA ASN A 14 -13.53 -17.13 -25.38
C ASN A 14 -13.40 -15.68 -25.87
N LYS A 15 -14.30 -14.79 -25.42
CA LYS A 15 -14.06 -13.35 -25.53
C LYS A 15 -12.91 -13.05 -24.57
N PHE A 16 -11.77 -12.68 -25.15
CA PHE A 16 -10.61 -12.16 -24.43
C PHE A 16 -11.09 -11.09 -23.43
N ASN A 17 -11.07 -11.40 -22.14
CA ASN A 17 -11.49 -10.44 -21.12
C ASN A 17 -10.32 -9.51 -20.82
N PHE A 18 -10.27 -8.40 -21.55
CA PHE A 18 -9.22 -7.38 -21.42
C PHE A 18 -8.96 -6.95 -19.97
N ASN A 19 -9.99 -6.93 -19.11
CA ASN A 19 -9.84 -6.51 -17.73
C ASN A 19 -8.97 -7.46 -16.90
N ILE A 20 -9.16 -8.79 -17.02
CA ILE A 20 -8.34 -9.73 -16.24
C ILE A 20 -6.90 -9.75 -16.76
N THR A 21 -6.71 -9.64 -18.09
CA THR A 21 -5.37 -9.51 -18.68
C THR A 21 -4.65 -8.26 -18.17
N LEU A 22 -5.34 -7.11 -18.15
CA LEU A 22 -4.78 -5.86 -17.66
C LEU A 22 -4.39 -5.96 -16.17
N ILE A 23 -5.21 -6.64 -15.36
CA ILE A 23 -4.95 -6.85 -13.93
C ILE A 23 -3.70 -7.71 -13.71
N ILE A 24 -3.61 -8.86 -14.39
CA ILE A 24 -2.47 -9.77 -14.29
C ILE A 24 -1.20 -9.07 -14.77
N PHE A 25 -1.27 -8.37 -15.91
CA PHE A 25 -0.13 -7.62 -16.44
C PHE A 25 0.32 -6.51 -15.48
N SER A 26 -0.61 -5.73 -14.94
CA SER A 26 -0.31 -4.67 -13.97
C SER A 26 0.32 -5.24 -12.69
N ALA A 27 -0.20 -6.38 -12.22
CA ALA A 27 0.33 -7.09 -11.06
C ALA A 27 1.75 -7.65 -11.31
N LEU A 28 2.04 -8.11 -12.53
CA LEU A 28 3.38 -8.56 -12.93
C LEU A 28 4.37 -7.39 -12.94
N VAL A 29 4.04 -6.29 -13.63
CA VAL A 29 4.91 -5.10 -13.69
C VAL A 29 5.19 -4.57 -12.29
N PHE A 30 4.16 -4.47 -11.46
CA PHE A 30 4.29 -4.06 -10.06
C PHE A 30 5.22 -4.99 -9.26
N ARG A 31 5.05 -6.32 -9.39
CA ARG A 31 5.88 -7.31 -8.68
C ARG A 31 7.33 -7.33 -9.16
N LEU A 32 7.57 -7.17 -10.46
CA LEU A 32 8.93 -7.07 -11.02
C LEU A 32 9.64 -5.81 -10.55
N PHE A 33 8.92 -4.68 -10.46
CA PHE A 33 9.45 -3.47 -9.84
C PHE A 33 9.83 -3.72 -8.37
N LEU A 34 8.96 -4.37 -7.59
CA LEU A 34 9.22 -4.69 -6.19
C LEU A 34 10.33 -5.74 -5.98
N ALA A 35 10.62 -6.59 -6.97
CA ALA A 35 11.52 -7.74 -6.81
C ALA A 35 12.95 -7.35 -6.41
N ASN A 36 13.38 -6.13 -6.69
CA ASN A 36 14.70 -5.61 -6.32
C ASN A 36 14.76 -5.02 -4.90
N PHE A 37 13.63 -4.92 -4.20
CA PHE A 37 13.53 -4.33 -2.87
C PHE A 37 13.21 -5.41 -1.83
N GLY A 38 13.73 -5.25 -0.60
CA GLY A 38 13.33 -6.06 0.55
C GLY A 38 13.71 -7.55 0.51
N THR A 39 14.64 -7.96 -0.36
CA THR A 39 15.12 -9.36 -0.44
C THR A 39 15.72 -9.80 0.89
N LEU A 40 15.25 -10.93 1.44
CA LEU A 40 15.93 -11.56 2.56
C LEU A 40 17.12 -12.36 2.04
N GLN A 41 18.31 -11.79 2.16
CA GLN A 41 19.54 -12.35 1.57
C GLN A 41 19.88 -13.74 2.11
N LEU A 42 19.53 -14.05 3.36
CA LEU A 42 19.78 -15.35 3.96
C LEU A 42 19.03 -16.45 3.21
N ASP A 43 17.70 -16.37 3.15
CA ASP A 43 16.85 -17.36 2.46
C ASP A 43 17.15 -17.41 0.96
N HIS A 44 17.33 -16.25 0.32
CA HIS A 44 17.58 -16.16 -1.11
C HIS A 44 18.95 -16.74 -1.48
N GLY A 45 19.97 -16.44 -0.68
CA GLY A 45 21.31 -17.02 -0.80
C GLY A 45 21.30 -18.53 -0.64
N THR A 46 20.47 -19.09 0.26
CA THR A 46 20.30 -20.54 0.39
C THR A 46 19.73 -21.17 -0.89
N PHE A 47 18.73 -20.56 -1.53
CA PHE A 47 18.20 -21.06 -2.80
C PHE A 47 19.23 -21.03 -3.92
N ILE A 48 20.04 -19.97 -4.00
CA ILE A 48 21.15 -19.88 -4.97
C ILE A 48 22.19 -20.98 -4.68
N ALA A 49 22.60 -21.14 -3.43
CA ALA A 49 23.58 -22.15 -3.03
C ALA A 49 23.11 -23.58 -3.37
N TRP A 50 21.86 -23.91 -3.05
CA TRP A 50 21.28 -25.20 -3.41
C TRP A 50 21.18 -25.39 -4.92
N SER A 51 20.77 -24.35 -5.65
CA SER A 51 20.71 -24.38 -7.10
C SER A 51 22.08 -24.65 -7.73
N ASN A 52 23.13 -23.97 -7.26
CA ASN A 52 24.50 -24.19 -7.70
C ASN A 52 24.97 -25.63 -7.40
N SER A 53 24.70 -26.13 -6.20
CA SER A 53 25.02 -27.52 -5.83
C SER A 53 24.34 -28.53 -6.76
N LEU A 54 23.05 -28.34 -7.08
CA LEU A 54 22.31 -29.20 -8.00
C LEU A 54 22.87 -29.17 -9.43
N VAL A 55 23.36 -28.02 -9.87
CA VAL A 55 23.92 -27.84 -11.22
C VAL A 55 25.31 -28.46 -11.36
N VAL A 56 26.14 -28.36 -10.32
CA VAL A 56 27.54 -28.83 -10.32
C VAL A 56 27.65 -30.29 -9.91
N ASN A 57 27.04 -30.68 -8.79
CA ASN A 57 27.20 -32.00 -8.17
C ASN A 57 26.12 -33.00 -8.59
N GLY A 58 25.00 -32.52 -9.15
CA GLY A 58 23.85 -33.34 -9.52
C GLY A 58 22.88 -33.62 -8.36
N SER A 59 21.75 -34.28 -8.66
CA SER A 59 20.67 -34.50 -7.68
C SER A 59 20.95 -35.62 -6.68
N LYS A 60 21.78 -36.62 -7.04
CA LYS A 60 22.04 -37.80 -6.19
C LYS A 60 22.81 -37.44 -4.92
N THR A 61 23.80 -36.55 -5.01
CA THR A 61 24.64 -36.14 -3.88
C THR A 61 24.10 -34.91 -3.16
N PHE A 62 23.01 -34.29 -3.64
CA PHE A 62 22.49 -33.03 -3.10
C PHE A 62 22.22 -33.08 -1.59
N TYR A 63 21.62 -34.17 -1.12
CA TYR A 63 21.24 -34.34 0.30
C TYR A 63 22.38 -34.79 1.22
N GLU A 64 23.61 -34.91 0.69
CA GLU A 64 24.82 -34.99 1.53
C GLU A 64 25.10 -33.63 2.20
N GLY A 65 24.65 -32.54 1.57
CA GLY A 65 24.60 -31.20 2.18
C GLY A 65 23.33 -30.95 2.99
N TRP A 66 23.28 -29.80 3.67
CA TRP A 66 22.10 -29.38 4.42
C TRP A 66 21.00 -28.82 3.50
N SER A 67 19.78 -29.36 3.64
CA SER A 67 18.55 -28.80 3.07
C SER A 67 17.32 -29.24 3.89
N ASP A 68 16.40 -28.31 4.14
CA ASP A 68 15.12 -28.54 4.81
C ASP A 68 13.94 -28.70 3.83
N TYR A 69 14.21 -28.64 2.52
CA TYR A 69 13.20 -28.82 1.45
C TYR A 69 13.12 -30.27 0.94
N LEU A 70 11.90 -30.66 0.58
CA LEU A 70 11.65 -31.86 -0.18
C LEU A 70 11.99 -31.67 -1.68
N PRO A 71 12.15 -32.76 -2.46
CA PRO A 71 12.67 -32.68 -3.82
C PRO A 71 11.89 -31.79 -4.80
N GLY A 72 10.60 -31.54 -4.56
CA GLY A 72 9.72 -30.86 -5.51
C GLY A 72 10.23 -29.47 -5.92
N TYR A 73 10.66 -28.66 -4.95
CA TYR A 73 11.19 -27.33 -5.25
C TYR A 73 12.62 -27.37 -5.80
N LEU A 74 13.38 -28.43 -5.49
CA LEU A 74 14.75 -28.60 -5.98
C LEU A 74 14.81 -28.76 -7.50
N TYR A 75 13.81 -29.39 -8.13
CA TYR A 75 13.72 -29.41 -9.60
C TYR A 75 13.59 -28.00 -10.19
N VAL A 76 12.84 -27.12 -9.52
CA VAL A 76 12.70 -25.72 -9.94
C VAL A 76 14.05 -25.02 -9.77
N LEU A 77 14.72 -25.18 -8.62
CA LEU A 77 16.04 -24.58 -8.39
C LEU A 77 17.11 -25.08 -9.36
N TRP A 78 17.12 -26.36 -9.71
CA TRP A 78 18.04 -26.91 -10.72
C TRP A 78 17.85 -26.23 -12.07
N PHE A 79 16.60 -26.09 -12.52
CA PHE A 79 16.28 -25.41 -13.79
C PHE A 79 16.68 -23.93 -13.75
N LEU A 80 16.36 -23.22 -12.67
CA LEU A 80 16.75 -21.81 -12.49
C LEU A 80 18.26 -21.65 -12.43
N GLY A 81 19.00 -22.60 -11.86
CA GLY A 81 20.45 -22.60 -11.84
C GLY A 81 21.04 -22.62 -13.24
N LYS A 82 20.56 -23.55 -14.09
CA LYS A 82 20.97 -23.60 -15.50
C LYS A 82 20.66 -22.30 -16.25
N LEU A 83 19.51 -21.69 -16.00
CA LEU A 83 19.17 -20.39 -16.59
C LEU A 83 20.04 -19.24 -16.05
N SER A 84 20.36 -19.25 -14.75
CA SER A 84 21.10 -18.17 -14.11
C SER A 84 22.51 -18.00 -14.68
N LEU A 85 23.11 -19.09 -15.18
CA LEU A 85 24.39 -19.06 -15.90
C LEU A 85 24.35 -18.21 -17.18
N GLN A 86 23.17 -18.03 -17.79
CA GLN A 86 22.99 -17.25 -19.01
C GLN A 86 22.64 -15.77 -18.73
N VAL A 87 22.12 -15.46 -17.54
CA VAL A 87 21.64 -14.12 -17.15
C VAL A 87 22.06 -13.74 -15.73
N PRO A 88 23.37 -13.64 -15.44
CA PRO A 88 23.87 -13.43 -14.08
C PRO A 88 23.34 -12.13 -13.44
N ASN A 89 23.18 -11.07 -14.23
CA ASN A 89 22.68 -9.76 -13.77
C ASN A 89 21.21 -9.77 -13.32
N LEU A 90 20.45 -10.83 -13.60
CA LEU A 90 19.03 -10.95 -13.25
C LEU A 90 18.77 -12.04 -12.20
N GLN A 91 19.82 -12.57 -11.54
CA GLN A 91 19.70 -13.71 -10.63
C GLN A 91 18.67 -13.49 -9.50
N VAL A 92 18.64 -12.31 -8.88
CA VAL A 92 17.67 -12.00 -7.81
C VAL A 92 16.22 -12.13 -8.29
N ILE A 93 15.92 -11.50 -9.43
CA ILE A 93 14.57 -11.51 -10.02
C ILE A 93 14.23 -12.93 -10.49
N LEU A 94 15.17 -13.63 -11.12
CA LEU A 94 14.99 -14.98 -11.64
C LEU A 94 14.53 -15.96 -10.56
N PHE A 95 15.15 -15.92 -9.38
CA PHE A 95 14.82 -16.82 -8.27
C PHE A 95 13.53 -16.44 -7.53
N LYS A 96 13.05 -15.21 -7.66
CA LYS A 96 11.72 -14.79 -7.16
C LYS A 96 10.59 -15.09 -8.15
N LEU A 97 10.92 -15.30 -9.42
CA LEU A 97 9.95 -15.46 -10.49
C LEU A 97 8.96 -16.63 -10.29
N PRO A 98 9.34 -17.82 -9.77
CA PRO A 98 8.37 -18.89 -9.52
C PRO A 98 7.25 -18.47 -8.56
N ALA A 99 7.60 -17.77 -7.47
CA ALA A 99 6.62 -17.29 -6.50
C ALA A 99 5.73 -16.19 -7.11
N ILE A 100 6.32 -15.25 -7.86
CA ILE A 100 5.58 -14.20 -8.58
C ILE A 100 4.59 -14.81 -9.57
N ILE A 101 5.01 -15.81 -10.36
CA ILE A 101 4.13 -16.51 -11.31
C ILE A 101 3.03 -17.26 -10.55
N ALA A 102 3.35 -17.93 -9.45
CA ALA A 102 2.38 -18.67 -8.65
C ALA A 102 1.25 -17.77 -8.12
N ASP A 103 1.60 -16.58 -7.65
CA ASP A 103 0.66 -15.53 -7.27
C ASP A 103 -0.27 -15.12 -8.41
N LEU A 104 0.31 -14.81 -9.57
CA LEU A 104 -0.43 -14.38 -10.76
C LEU A 104 -1.42 -15.47 -11.22
N LEU A 105 -0.97 -16.72 -11.24
CA LEU A 105 -1.80 -17.88 -11.56
C LEU A 105 -2.89 -18.11 -10.51
N THR A 106 -2.60 -17.92 -9.23
CA THR A 106 -3.60 -18.00 -8.15
C THR A 106 -4.65 -16.91 -8.30
N GLY A 107 -4.25 -15.67 -8.61
CA GLY A 107 -5.15 -14.57 -8.91
C GLY A 107 -6.04 -14.82 -10.13
N TYR A 108 -5.51 -15.45 -11.18
CA TYR A 108 -6.29 -15.89 -12.34
C TYR A 108 -7.25 -17.04 -12.01
N LEU A 109 -6.80 -17.98 -11.17
CA LEU A 109 -7.61 -19.11 -10.73
C LEU A 109 -8.80 -18.64 -9.89
N ILE A 110 -8.61 -17.67 -8.99
CA ILE A 110 -9.69 -17.01 -8.25
C ILE A 110 -10.71 -16.40 -9.23
N TYR A 111 -10.24 -15.69 -10.26
CA TYR A 111 -11.12 -15.15 -11.31
C TYR A 111 -11.94 -16.26 -11.98
N LYS A 112 -11.30 -17.36 -12.39
CA LYS A 112 -11.99 -18.49 -13.06
C LYS A 112 -13.01 -19.17 -12.16
N ILE A 113 -12.67 -19.41 -10.89
CA ILE A 113 -13.57 -20.00 -9.90
C ILE A 113 -14.82 -19.12 -9.71
N LEU A 114 -14.64 -17.81 -9.57
CA LEU A 114 -15.74 -16.87 -9.33
C LEU A 114 -16.55 -16.57 -10.60
N GLU A 115 -15.93 -16.61 -11.78
CA GLU A 115 -16.61 -16.47 -13.07
C GLU A 115 -17.52 -17.66 -13.37
N GLY A 116 -17.02 -18.89 -13.11
CA GLY A 116 -17.74 -20.13 -13.40
C GLY A 116 -18.92 -20.43 -12.47
N LYS A 117 -19.08 -19.67 -11.37
CA LYS A 117 -20.13 -19.92 -10.36
C LYS A 117 -21.31 -18.95 -10.49
N LYS A 118 -22.53 -19.51 -10.37
CA LYS A 118 -23.79 -18.74 -10.49
C LYS A 118 -23.92 -17.71 -9.35
N GLY A 119 -24.06 -16.44 -9.73
CA GLY A 119 -24.22 -15.30 -8.83
C GLY A 119 -22.91 -14.62 -8.37
N THR A 120 -21.75 -15.18 -8.73
CA THR A 120 -20.44 -14.67 -8.31
C THR A 120 -19.65 -13.98 -9.41
N LYS A 121 -20.10 -14.07 -10.68
CA LYS A 121 -19.42 -13.49 -11.85
C LYS A 121 -19.04 -12.02 -11.70
N LYS A 122 -19.90 -11.19 -11.10
CA LYS A 122 -19.62 -9.76 -10.85
C LYS A 122 -18.43 -9.51 -9.92
N TRP A 123 -18.05 -10.52 -9.12
CA TRP A 123 -16.97 -10.46 -8.15
C TRP A 123 -15.67 -11.07 -8.67
N ALA A 124 -15.65 -11.70 -9.84
CA ALA A 124 -14.46 -12.40 -10.35
C ALA A 124 -13.25 -11.47 -10.52
N ILE A 125 -13.46 -10.32 -11.18
CA ILE A 125 -12.44 -9.28 -11.36
C ILE A 125 -12.01 -8.72 -10.00
N THR A 126 -12.97 -8.47 -9.11
CA THR A 126 -12.70 -7.90 -7.78
C THR A 126 -11.90 -8.85 -6.90
N GLY A 127 -12.24 -10.13 -6.86
CA GLY A 127 -11.49 -11.13 -6.09
C GLY A 127 -10.04 -11.26 -6.58
N SER A 128 -9.83 -11.28 -7.90
CA SER A 128 -8.48 -11.30 -8.46
C SER A 128 -7.66 -10.05 -8.07
N LEU A 129 -8.27 -8.85 -8.18
CA LEU A 129 -7.65 -7.60 -7.73
C LEU A 129 -7.28 -7.62 -6.24
N PHE A 130 -8.22 -8.04 -5.39
CA PHE A 130 -8.00 -8.08 -3.94
C PHE A 130 -6.86 -9.01 -3.56
N TYR A 131 -6.70 -10.15 -4.24
CA TYR A 131 -5.60 -11.07 -3.99
C TYR A 131 -4.27 -10.53 -4.53
N LEU A 132 -4.24 -10.12 -5.80
CA LEU A 132 -2.99 -9.74 -6.47
C LEU A 132 -2.35 -8.47 -5.92
N PHE A 133 -3.15 -7.53 -5.41
CA PHE A 133 -2.65 -6.29 -4.81
C PHE A 133 -2.68 -6.32 -3.28
N ASN A 134 -2.81 -7.50 -2.68
CA ASN A 134 -2.71 -7.66 -1.23
C ASN A 134 -1.24 -7.53 -0.78
N PRO A 135 -0.90 -6.59 0.12
CA PRO A 135 0.46 -6.42 0.64
C PRO A 135 1.07 -7.69 1.23
N ALA A 136 0.27 -8.48 1.94
CA ALA A 136 0.73 -9.71 2.58
C ALA A 136 1.16 -10.78 1.56
N ILE A 137 0.56 -10.77 0.37
CA ILE A 137 0.84 -11.72 -0.70
C ILE A 137 2.14 -11.34 -1.40
N PHE A 138 2.23 -10.11 -1.94
CA PHE A 138 3.43 -9.69 -2.67
C PHE A 138 4.65 -9.46 -1.76
N ALA A 139 4.45 -9.26 -0.44
CA ALA A 139 5.56 -9.19 0.51
C ALA A 139 6.30 -10.52 0.63
N ASN A 140 5.60 -11.66 0.62
CA ASN A 140 6.23 -12.99 0.64
C ASN A 140 6.92 -13.30 -0.70
N SER A 141 6.25 -13.08 -1.83
CA SER A 141 6.78 -13.47 -3.14
C SER A 141 7.84 -12.49 -3.68
N SER A 142 7.53 -11.19 -3.73
CA SER A 142 8.32 -10.20 -4.45
C SER A 142 9.33 -9.50 -3.56
N LEU A 143 8.95 -9.12 -2.34
CA LEU A 143 9.88 -8.48 -1.42
C LEU A 143 10.82 -9.53 -0.81
N TRP A 144 10.28 -10.48 -0.05
CA TRP A 144 11.07 -11.49 0.66
C TRP A 144 11.74 -12.49 -0.29
N GLY A 145 10.98 -13.07 -1.24
CA GLY A 145 11.47 -14.11 -2.17
C GLY A 145 11.19 -15.54 -1.72
N GLN A 146 10.22 -15.74 -0.82
CA GLN A 146 9.76 -17.05 -0.37
C GLN A 146 8.72 -17.65 -1.32
N VAL A 147 8.51 -18.97 -1.20
CA VAL A 147 7.73 -19.76 -2.19
C VAL A 147 6.42 -20.32 -1.67
N ASP A 148 5.88 -19.80 -0.57
CA ASP A 148 4.56 -20.19 -0.04
C ASP A 148 3.42 -19.94 -1.04
N SER A 149 3.65 -19.05 -1.99
CA SER A 149 2.78 -18.79 -3.14
C SER A 149 2.55 -20.05 -4.01
N LEU A 150 3.54 -20.94 -4.12
CA LEU A 150 3.37 -22.23 -4.80
C LEU A 150 2.41 -23.13 -4.03
N THR A 151 2.54 -23.21 -2.70
CA THR A 151 1.59 -23.94 -1.85
C THR A 151 0.17 -23.46 -2.08
N ALA A 152 -0.06 -22.14 -2.06
CA ALA A 152 -1.37 -21.56 -2.33
C ALA A 152 -1.93 -21.96 -3.72
N LEU A 153 -1.10 -21.89 -4.76
CA LEU A 153 -1.48 -22.27 -6.12
C LEU A 153 -1.88 -23.75 -6.22
N PHE A 154 -0.99 -24.67 -5.82
CA PHE A 154 -1.22 -26.11 -5.94
C PHE A 154 -2.40 -26.58 -5.08
N SER A 155 -2.53 -26.01 -3.87
CA SER A 155 -3.66 -26.23 -2.97
C SER A 155 -4.99 -25.81 -3.61
N LEU A 156 -5.07 -24.59 -4.13
CA LEU A 156 -6.30 -24.08 -4.73
C LEU A 156 -6.65 -24.79 -6.05
N PHE A 157 -5.63 -25.08 -6.86
CA PHE A 157 -5.79 -25.77 -8.14
C PHE A 157 -6.28 -27.20 -7.95
N ALA A 158 -5.75 -27.94 -6.95
CA ALA A 158 -6.21 -29.28 -6.63
C ALA A 158 -7.72 -29.31 -6.31
N VAL A 159 -8.21 -28.36 -5.51
CA VAL A 159 -9.64 -28.24 -5.15
C VAL A 159 -10.49 -27.85 -6.36
N TYR A 160 -10.04 -26.89 -7.16
CA TYR A 160 -10.76 -26.43 -8.35
C TYR A 160 -10.90 -27.52 -9.42
N VAL A 161 -9.82 -28.25 -9.69
CA VAL A 161 -9.78 -29.22 -10.79
C VAL A 161 -10.37 -30.57 -10.39
N PHE A 162 -10.50 -30.91 -9.10
CA PHE A 162 -11.08 -32.17 -8.64
C PHE A 162 -12.39 -32.58 -9.36
N PRO A 163 -13.44 -31.71 -9.44
CA PRO A 163 -14.67 -32.06 -10.14
C PRO A 163 -14.52 -32.16 -11.67
N ILE A 164 -13.43 -31.62 -12.24
CA ILE A 164 -13.14 -31.62 -13.69
C ILE A 164 -12.33 -32.86 -14.06
N SER A 165 -11.25 -33.11 -13.32
CA SER A 165 -10.33 -34.23 -13.48
C SER A 165 -9.68 -34.56 -12.13
N TYR A 166 -10.07 -35.68 -11.53
CA TYR A 166 -9.47 -36.14 -10.28
C TYR A 166 -7.99 -36.51 -10.43
N TRP A 167 -7.56 -36.91 -11.64
CA TRP A 167 -6.15 -37.17 -11.98
C TRP A 167 -5.28 -35.91 -11.85
N LEU A 168 -5.74 -34.79 -12.41
CA LEU A 168 -5.02 -33.52 -12.27
C LEU A 168 -5.03 -33.01 -10.82
N SER A 169 -6.11 -33.30 -10.09
CA SER A 169 -6.22 -32.92 -8.67
C SER A 169 -5.20 -33.66 -7.80
N VAL A 170 -5.09 -34.98 -7.96
CA VAL A 170 -4.11 -35.77 -7.19
C VAL A 170 -2.67 -35.40 -7.56
N ILE A 171 -2.37 -35.21 -8.85
CA ILE A 171 -1.04 -34.79 -9.30
C ILE A 171 -0.69 -33.42 -8.71
N SER A 172 -1.61 -32.45 -8.77
CA SER A 172 -1.41 -31.12 -8.18
C SER A 172 -1.14 -31.18 -6.68
N LEU A 173 -1.90 -31.99 -5.94
CA LEU A 173 -1.74 -32.12 -4.50
C LEU A 173 -0.41 -32.81 -4.14
N ALA A 174 -0.04 -33.88 -4.87
CA ALA A 174 1.22 -34.59 -4.66
C ALA A 174 2.44 -33.70 -4.97
N LEU A 175 2.43 -32.98 -6.09
CA LEU A 175 3.49 -32.02 -6.45
C LEU A 175 3.57 -30.85 -5.46
N GLY A 176 2.42 -30.30 -5.05
CA GLY A 176 2.37 -29.27 -4.03
C GLY A 176 2.98 -29.75 -2.71
N THR A 177 2.69 -30.99 -2.31
CA THR A 177 3.22 -31.62 -1.09
C THR A 177 4.73 -31.88 -1.19
N LEU A 178 5.22 -32.27 -2.38
CA LEU A 178 6.65 -32.41 -2.67
C LEU A 178 7.41 -31.07 -2.65
N ILE A 179 6.76 -29.96 -2.97
CA ILE A 179 7.34 -28.62 -2.86
C ILE A 179 7.33 -28.19 -1.39
N LYS A 180 6.18 -28.33 -0.74
CA LYS A 180 5.95 -27.94 0.65
C LYS A 180 4.87 -28.84 1.27
N PRO A 181 5.18 -29.63 2.31
CA PRO A 181 4.24 -30.55 2.96
C PRO A 181 2.90 -29.90 3.38
N GLN A 182 2.90 -28.59 3.64
CA GLN A 182 1.74 -27.79 3.99
C GLN A 182 0.59 -27.89 2.96
N ALA A 183 0.89 -28.18 1.69
CA ALA A 183 -0.15 -28.38 0.68
C ALA A 183 -1.08 -29.56 1.02
N ALA A 184 -0.58 -30.58 1.73
CA ALA A 184 -1.34 -31.75 2.13
C ALA A 184 -2.51 -31.42 3.08
N PHE A 185 -2.45 -30.29 3.80
CA PHE A 185 -3.53 -29.84 4.69
C PHE A 185 -4.83 -29.47 3.93
N ILE A 186 -4.82 -29.51 2.59
CA ILE A 186 -6.02 -29.42 1.75
C ILE A 186 -6.80 -30.73 1.65
N LEU A 187 -6.23 -31.88 2.05
CA LEU A 187 -6.88 -33.17 1.96
C LEU A 187 -8.31 -33.21 2.53
N PRO A 188 -8.64 -32.56 3.67
CA PRO A 188 -10.03 -32.47 4.17
C PRO A 188 -11.01 -31.85 3.16
N ALA A 189 -10.59 -30.87 2.35
CA ALA A 189 -11.43 -30.27 1.32
C ALA A 189 -11.64 -31.21 0.12
N ILE A 190 -10.64 -32.02 -0.22
CA ILE A 190 -10.76 -33.08 -1.24
C ILE A 190 -11.70 -34.18 -0.74
N LEU A 191 -11.57 -34.62 0.52
CA LEU A 191 -12.47 -35.58 1.14
C LEU A 191 -13.90 -35.06 1.20
N TYR A 192 -14.10 -33.79 1.56
CA TYR A 192 -15.39 -33.12 1.47
C TYR A 192 -15.99 -33.20 0.06
N LEU A 193 -15.20 -32.94 -0.98
CA LEU A 193 -15.64 -33.07 -2.38
C LEU A 193 -15.95 -34.52 -2.76
N MET A 194 -15.15 -35.49 -2.29
CA MET A 194 -15.38 -36.92 -2.53
C MET A 194 -16.73 -37.37 -1.95
N ILE A 195 -17.02 -36.97 -0.70
CA ILE A 195 -18.29 -37.26 -0.01
C ILE A 195 -19.45 -36.58 -0.76
N LYS A 196 -19.31 -35.28 -1.05
CA LYS A 196 -20.35 -34.48 -1.74
C LYS A 196 -20.69 -35.03 -3.12
N ASN A 197 -19.69 -35.51 -3.87
CA ASN A 197 -19.85 -36.06 -5.21
C ASN A 197 -20.17 -37.56 -5.21
N LYS A 198 -20.34 -38.20 -4.05
CA LYS A 198 -20.56 -39.66 -3.90
C LYS A 198 -19.54 -40.50 -4.68
N THR A 199 -18.25 -40.15 -4.51
CA THR A 199 -17.16 -40.80 -5.24
C THR A 199 -17.03 -42.27 -4.82
N SER A 200 -16.92 -43.19 -5.79
CA SER A 200 -16.82 -44.63 -5.51
C SER A 200 -15.52 -44.98 -4.79
N PHE A 201 -15.55 -46.02 -3.95
CA PHE A 201 -14.40 -46.46 -3.16
C PHE A 201 -13.16 -46.76 -4.03
N SER A 202 -13.32 -47.39 -5.18
CA SER A 202 -12.23 -47.63 -6.14
C SER A 202 -11.56 -46.33 -6.60
N LYS A 203 -12.33 -45.26 -6.86
CA LYS A 203 -11.75 -43.95 -7.22
C LYS A 203 -11.00 -43.30 -6.07
N VAL A 204 -11.48 -43.48 -4.83
CA VAL A 204 -10.78 -43.00 -3.62
C VAL A 204 -9.46 -43.74 -3.45
N LEU A 205 -9.46 -45.07 -3.59
CA LEU A 205 -8.25 -45.88 -3.52
C LEU A 205 -7.25 -45.49 -4.62
N ASN A 206 -7.72 -45.34 -5.87
CA ASN A 206 -6.89 -44.88 -6.98
C ASN A 206 -6.30 -43.51 -6.70
N PHE A 207 -7.07 -42.56 -6.16
CA PHE A 207 -6.55 -41.25 -5.77
C PHE A 207 -5.39 -41.38 -4.76
N GLY A 208 -5.52 -42.27 -3.76
CA GLY A 208 -4.44 -42.55 -2.81
C GLY A 208 -3.18 -43.14 -3.46
N VAL A 209 -3.35 -44.23 -4.24
CA VAL A 209 -2.25 -44.94 -4.90
C VAL A 209 -1.50 -44.03 -5.87
N LEU A 210 -2.22 -43.23 -6.66
CA LEU A 210 -1.62 -42.30 -7.62
C LEU A 210 -0.89 -41.16 -6.94
N GLY A 211 -1.46 -40.62 -5.87
CA GLY A 211 -0.83 -39.55 -5.10
C GLY A 211 0.48 -40.03 -4.49
N LEU A 212 0.47 -41.23 -3.88
CA LEU A 212 1.67 -41.88 -3.38
C LEU A 212 2.67 -42.17 -4.50
N GLY A 213 2.22 -42.67 -5.65
CA GLY A 213 3.08 -42.92 -6.81
C GLY A 213 3.81 -41.66 -7.28
N VAL A 214 3.08 -40.56 -7.51
CA VAL A 214 3.67 -39.26 -7.91
C VAL A 214 4.62 -38.73 -6.83
N PHE A 215 4.22 -38.83 -5.57
CA PHE A 215 5.05 -38.40 -4.44
C PHE A 215 6.37 -39.18 -4.38
N VAL A 216 6.33 -40.52 -4.42
CA VAL A 216 7.52 -41.39 -4.39
C VAL A 216 8.41 -41.17 -5.61
N LEU A 217 7.82 -41.05 -6.81
CA LEU A 217 8.58 -40.78 -8.04
C LEU A 217 9.39 -39.47 -7.96
N GLY A 218 8.90 -38.47 -7.24
CA GLY A 218 9.63 -37.22 -7.01
C GLY A 218 10.97 -37.38 -6.29
N PHE A 219 11.12 -38.44 -5.47
CA PHE A 219 12.37 -38.72 -4.74
C PHE A 219 13.37 -39.57 -5.52
N VAL A 220 12.94 -40.29 -6.56
CA VAL A 220 13.78 -41.27 -7.28
C VAL A 220 15.11 -40.67 -7.78
N PRO A 221 15.14 -39.49 -8.44
CA PRO A 221 16.39 -38.88 -8.91
C PRO A 221 17.34 -38.41 -7.81
N PHE A 222 16.86 -38.28 -6.56
CA PHE A 222 17.63 -37.82 -5.40
C PHE A 222 18.09 -38.97 -4.51
N ASN A 223 17.65 -40.19 -4.77
CA ASN A 223 17.99 -41.33 -3.95
C ASN A 223 19.40 -41.85 -4.28
N ASN A 224 20.32 -41.68 -3.34
CA ASN A 224 21.65 -42.32 -3.34
C ASN A 224 21.70 -43.53 -2.39
N PHE A 225 20.61 -43.85 -1.68
CA PHE A 225 20.54 -44.94 -0.72
C PHE A 225 20.11 -46.24 -1.38
N SER A 226 20.55 -47.37 -0.82
CA SER A 226 20.14 -48.72 -1.26
C SER A 226 18.62 -48.96 -1.09
N ASN A 227 17.95 -48.22 -0.21
CA ASN A 227 16.51 -48.32 0.03
C ASN A 227 15.80 -46.96 -0.08
N LEU A 228 15.00 -46.78 -1.14
CA LEU A 228 14.23 -45.56 -1.41
C LEU A 228 13.24 -45.21 -0.30
N TRP A 229 12.59 -46.20 0.32
CA TRP A 229 11.60 -45.95 1.38
C TRP A 229 12.24 -45.38 2.63
N GLN A 230 13.40 -45.92 3.02
CA GLN A 230 14.17 -45.42 4.15
C GLN A 230 14.61 -43.97 3.91
N PHE A 231 15.07 -43.66 2.69
CA PHE A 231 15.43 -42.30 2.30
C PHE A 231 14.26 -41.31 2.41
N ILE A 232 13.08 -41.68 1.89
CA ILE A 232 11.87 -40.84 1.97
C ILE A 232 11.51 -40.55 3.44
N ILE A 233 11.48 -41.59 4.29
CA ILE A 233 11.16 -41.44 5.72
C ILE A 233 12.18 -40.54 6.41
N GLN A 234 13.47 -40.72 6.11
CA GLN A 234 14.53 -39.89 6.68
C GLN A 234 14.37 -38.42 6.28
N ARG A 235 14.02 -38.11 5.03
CA ARG A 235 13.82 -36.73 4.56
C ARG A 235 12.57 -36.08 5.13
N LEU A 236 11.47 -36.84 5.24
CA LEU A 236 10.26 -36.36 5.92
C LEU A 236 10.54 -36.05 7.39
N SER A 237 11.27 -36.93 8.07
CA SER A 237 11.68 -36.72 9.47
C SER A 237 12.61 -35.52 9.63
N ALA A 238 13.61 -35.35 8.75
CA ALA A 238 14.51 -34.21 8.78
C ALA A 238 13.76 -32.88 8.59
N SER A 239 12.88 -32.80 7.58
CA SER A 239 12.08 -31.59 7.32
C SER A 239 11.13 -31.28 8.48
N ALA A 240 10.49 -32.30 9.08
CA ALA A 240 9.57 -32.11 10.20
C ALA A 240 10.28 -31.70 11.51
N ASN A 241 11.52 -32.15 11.73
CA ASN A 241 12.28 -31.91 12.97
C ASN A 241 13.27 -30.75 12.88
N GLN A 242 13.33 -30.03 11.75
CA GLN A 242 14.25 -28.90 11.58
C GLN A 242 14.02 -27.78 12.61
N TYR A 243 12.75 -27.51 12.95
CA TYR A 243 12.37 -26.44 13.88
C TYR A 243 11.38 -26.96 14.93
N PRO A 244 11.84 -27.70 15.97
CA PRO A 244 10.99 -28.31 17.00
C PRO A 244 10.52 -27.28 18.04
N TYR A 245 9.92 -26.18 17.56
CA TYR A 245 9.52 -25.04 18.38
C TYR A 245 8.02 -24.78 18.28
N GLY A 246 7.42 -24.30 19.37
CA GLY A 246 5.99 -24.02 19.46
C GLY A 246 5.54 -23.00 18.40
N SER A 247 6.32 -21.94 18.22
CA SER A 247 6.14 -20.96 17.16
C SER A 247 7.48 -20.42 16.68
N VAL A 248 7.68 -20.40 15.37
CA VAL A 248 8.85 -19.82 14.71
C VAL A 248 8.45 -18.45 14.16
N ASN A 249 8.47 -17.44 15.03
CA ASN A 249 7.95 -16.09 14.76
C ASN A 249 6.52 -16.03 14.21
N ALA A 250 5.72 -17.10 14.31
CA ALA A 250 4.36 -17.13 13.82
C ALA A 250 3.39 -16.52 14.84
N PHE A 251 2.51 -15.62 14.41
CA PHE A 251 1.39 -15.12 15.22
C PHE A 251 0.27 -16.18 15.35
N SER A 252 0.63 -17.33 15.92
CA SER A 252 -0.20 -18.50 16.24
C SER A 252 -0.46 -18.58 17.75
N LEU A 253 -1.32 -19.50 18.19
CA LEU A 253 -1.66 -19.71 19.60
C LEU A 253 -0.40 -19.84 20.48
N TRP A 254 0.59 -20.59 20.01
CA TRP A 254 1.81 -20.88 20.74
C TRP A 254 2.69 -19.64 20.94
N GLY A 255 2.60 -18.64 20.06
CA GLY A 255 3.30 -17.37 20.22
C GLY A 255 2.88 -16.59 21.48
N LEU A 256 1.71 -16.87 22.08
CA LEU A 256 1.31 -16.27 23.36
C LEU A 256 2.27 -16.63 24.51
N PHE A 257 2.92 -17.79 24.40
CA PHE A 257 3.87 -18.34 25.37
C PHE A 257 5.33 -18.03 24.99
N GLY A 258 5.55 -17.19 23.98
CA GLY A 258 6.85 -16.81 23.45
C GLY A 258 7.25 -17.58 22.20
N PHE A 259 8.11 -16.98 21.39
CA PHE A 259 8.67 -17.61 20.19
C PHE A 259 9.87 -18.50 20.53
N TRP A 260 10.18 -19.46 19.66
CA TRP A 260 11.37 -20.34 19.77
C TRP A 260 11.44 -21.18 21.05
N LYS A 261 10.30 -21.47 21.68
CA LYS A 261 10.22 -22.39 22.82
C LYS A 261 10.04 -23.83 22.34
N PRO A 262 10.73 -24.84 22.91
CA PRO A 262 10.61 -26.24 22.50
C PRO A 262 9.17 -26.76 22.56
N ASP A 263 8.77 -27.57 21.57
CA ASP A 263 7.35 -27.95 21.40
C ASP A 263 6.93 -29.28 22.03
N ASN A 264 7.86 -30.10 22.56
CA ASN A 264 7.66 -31.36 23.30
C ASN A 264 6.21 -31.90 23.33
N ILE A 265 5.47 -31.61 24.41
CA ILE A 265 4.06 -32.05 24.59
C ILE A 265 3.09 -31.21 23.74
N THR A 266 3.38 -29.92 23.54
CA THR A 266 2.53 -28.99 22.79
C THR A 266 2.35 -29.38 21.31
N PHE A 267 3.31 -30.10 20.71
CA PHE A 267 3.18 -30.64 19.35
C PHE A 267 1.96 -31.57 19.23
N TRP A 268 1.86 -32.56 20.12
CA TRP A 268 0.76 -33.53 20.11
C TRP A 268 -0.58 -32.89 20.47
N ILE A 269 -0.58 -31.93 21.41
CA ILE A 269 -1.77 -31.14 21.75
C ILE A 269 -2.24 -30.34 20.53
N GLY A 270 -1.34 -29.62 19.88
CA GLY A 270 -1.65 -28.80 18.70
C GLY A 270 -2.16 -29.62 17.53
N LEU A 271 -1.54 -30.78 17.27
CA LEU A 271 -1.98 -31.73 16.26
C LEU A 271 -3.39 -32.27 16.58
N GLY A 272 -3.62 -32.70 17.83
CA GLY A 272 -4.92 -33.22 18.27
C GLY A 272 -6.05 -32.19 18.14
N ILE A 273 -5.82 -30.96 18.61
CA ILE A 273 -6.78 -29.84 18.46
C ILE A 273 -7.06 -29.58 16.99
N SER A 274 -6.02 -29.54 16.15
CA SER A 274 -6.18 -29.26 14.71
C SER A 274 -7.02 -30.33 14.03
N ILE A 275 -6.71 -31.62 14.23
CA ILE A 275 -7.48 -32.74 13.66
C ILE A 275 -8.94 -32.69 14.12
N ALA A 276 -9.18 -32.48 15.42
CA ALA A 276 -10.52 -32.44 15.99
C ALA A 276 -11.35 -31.29 15.39
N LEU A 277 -10.81 -30.07 15.36
CA LEU A 277 -11.52 -28.90 14.83
C LEU A 277 -11.76 -29.01 13.33
N ILE A 278 -10.76 -29.42 12.55
CA ILE A 278 -10.89 -29.60 11.09
C ILE A 278 -11.94 -30.65 10.76
N THR A 279 -11.92 -31.78 11.45
CA THR A 279 -12.89 -32.87 11.26
C THR A 279 -14.30 -32.39 11.60
N LEU A 280 -14.47 -31.76 12.77
CA LEU A 280 -15.76 -31.23 13.22
C LEU A 280 -16.33 -30.21 12.21
N ILE A 281 -15.53 -29.22 11.79
CA ILE A 281 -15.95 -28.19 10.84
C ILE A 281 -16.30 -28.80 9.49
N THR A 282 -15.50 -29.75 9.00
CA THR A 282 -15.75 -30.45 7.73
C THR A 282 -17.06 -31.24 7.78
N LEU A 283 -17.32 -31.96 8.86
CA LEU A 283 -18.58 -32.70 9.07
C LEU A 283 -19.79 -31.76 9.14
N ILE A 284 -19.69 -30.64 9.85
CA ILE A 284 -20.79 -29.66 9.96
C ILE A 284 -21.06 -29.00 8.60
N ILE A 285 -20.03 -28.59 7.87
CA ILE A 285 -20.16 -27.98 6.53
C ILE A 285 -20.79 -28.99 5.56
N SER A 286 -20.40 -30.27 5.65
CA SER A 286 -21.00 -31.37 4.89
C SER A 286 -22.48 -31.53 5.20
N LYS A 287 -22.85 -31.63 6.48
CA LYS A 287 -24.24 -31.81 6.93
C LYS A 287 -25.14 -30.63 6.56
N LYS A 288 -24.64 -29.39 6.65
CA LYS A 288 -25.41 -28.18 6.30
C LYS A 288 -25.41 -27.85 4.80
N ASN A 289 -24.68 -28.60 3.97
CA ASN A 289 -24.55 -28.41 2.52
C ASN A 289 -24.30 -26.94 2.12
N ILE A 290 -23.34 -26.29 2.79
CA ILE A 290 -23.03 -24.87 2.58
C ILE A 290 -22.56 -24.62 1.15
N LYS A 291 -23.10 -23.56 0.51
CA LYS A 291 -22.69 -23.15 -0.83
C LYS A 291 -21.19 -22.84 -0.85
N ASN A 292 -20.48 -23.43 -1.82
CA ASN A 292 -19.02 -23.31 -1.96
C ASN A 292 -18.24 -23.82 -0.74
N GLY A 293 -18.81 -24.79 0.00
CA GLY A 293 -18.23 -25.37 1.20
C GLY A 293 -16.81 -25.90 1.04
N GLU A 294 -16.41 -26.33 -0.17
CA GLU A 294 -15.06 -26.82 -0.44
C GLU A 294 -13.98 -25.76 -0.16
N TYR A 295 -14.23 -24.49 -0.50
CA TYR A 295 -13.28 -23.39 -0.22
C TYR A 295 -13.31 -22.94 1.24
N LEU A 296 -14.44 -23.11 1.93
CA LEU A 296 -14.52 -22.90 3.38
C LEU A 296 -13.71 -23.95 4.13
N VAL A 297 -13.86 -25.22 3.76
CA VAL A 297 -13.07 -26.31 4.34
C VAL A 297 -11.59 -26.07 4.06
N SER A 298 -11.20 -25.70 2.83
CA SER A 298 -9.80 -25.35 2.52
C SER A 298 -9.27 -24.22 3.40
N ALA A 299 -10.02 -23.12 3.53
CA ALA A 299 -9.61 -21.98 4.34
C ALA A 299 -9.46 -22.34 5.82
N PHE A 300 -10.44 -23.07 6.38
CA PHE A 300 -10.39 -23.48 7.78
C PHE A 300 -9.31 -24.51 8.06
N SER A 301 -9.10 -25.50 7.19
CA SER A 301 -8.03 -26.48 7.37
C SER A 301 -6.66 -25.80 7.45
N LEU A 302 -6.35 -24.93 6.49
CA LEU A 302 -5.08 -24.21 6.48
C LEU A 302 -4.94 -23.24 7.67
N LEU A 303 -6.01 -22.52 8.02
CA LEU A 303 -5.97 -21.54 9.10
C LEU A 303 -5.86 -22.20 10.47
N ILE A 304 -6.59 -23.30 10.71
CA ILE A 304 -6.52 -24.04 11.97
C ILE A 304 -5.14 -24.66 12.12
N THR A 305 -4.59 -25.25 11.06
CA THR A 305 -3.22 -25.76 11.11
C THR A 305 -2.21 -24.66 11.43
N PHE A 306 -2.30 -23.48 10.78
CA PHE A 306 -1.42 -22.35 11.10
C PHE A 306 -1.53 -21.88 12.56
N LEU A 307 -2.75 -21.81 13.10
CA LEU A 307 -2.99 -21.25 14.43
C LEU A 307 -2.70 -22.22 15.58
N PHE A 308 -2.91 -23.53 15.36
CA PHE A 308 -2.88 -24.53 16.43
C PHE A 308 -1.78 -25.57 16.30
N MET A 309 -1.20 -25.83 15.13
CA MET A 309 -0.01 -26.69 15.07
C MET A 309 1.24 -25.91 15.50
N THR A 310 2.19 -26.62 16.11
CA THR A 310 3.53 -26.09 16.38
C THR A 310 4.40 -26.20 15.12
N ARG A 311 5.65 -25.73 15.18
CA ARG A 311 6.61 -25.73 14.05
C ARG A 311 6.12 -24.91 12.85
N MET A 312 5.23 -23.95 13.09
CA MET A 312 4.73 -23.05 12.07
C MET A 312 5.61 -21.80 12.01
N HIS A 313 5.95 -21.40 10.78
CA HIS A 313 6.60 -20.12 10.46
C HIS A 313 5.56 -19.05 10.16
N GLU A 314 5.94 -17.79 10.33
CA GLU A 314 5.13 -16.61 10.00
C GLU A 314 4.50 -16.69 8.62
N ARG A 315 5.26 -17.20 7.63
CA ARG A 315 4.88 -17.29 6.21
C ARG A 315 3.81 -18.32 5.88
N HIS A 316 3.56 -19.28 6.78
CA HIS A 316 2.60 -20.37 6.54
C HIS A 316 1.12 -19.92 6.52
N LEU A 317 0.82 -18.65 6.83
CA LEU A 317 -0.52 -18.08 6.74
C LEU A 317 -0.96 -17.78 5.29
N LEU A 318 -0.02 -17.60 4.35
CA LEU A 318 -0.31 -17.20 2.96
C LEU A 318 -1.36 -18.08 2.25
N PRO A 319 -1.27 -19.43 2.30
CA PRO A 319 -2.20 -20.30 1.57
C PRO A 319 -3.66 -20.18 2.00
N VAL A 320 -3.93 -19.62 3.19
CA VAL A 320 -5.29 -19.39 3.70
C VAL A 320 -6.04 -18.34 2.88
N LEU A 321 -5.33 -17.31 2.40
CA LEU A 321 -5.94 -16.08 1.89
C LEU A 321 -6.75 -16.31 0.61
N ALA A 322 -6.30 -17.17 -0.30
CA ALA A 322 -6.98 -17.44 -1.56
C ALA A 322 -8.34 -18.15 -1.38
N PRO A 323 -8.43 -19.32 -0.71
CA PRO A 323 -9.71 -19.98 -0.45
C PRO A 323 -10.64 -19.16 0.45
N LEU A 324 -10.09 -18.43 1.43
CA LEU A 324 -10.89 -17.54 2.28
C LEU A 324 -11.53 -16.41 1.47
N LEU A 325 -10.78 -15.78 0.57
CA LEU A 325 -11.30 -14.73 -0.32
C LEU A 325 -12.46 -15.23 -1.17
N ILE A 326 -12.33 -16.43 -1.76
CA ILE A 326 -13.42 -17.06 -2.53
C ILE A 326 -14.64 -17.29 -1.65
N ALA A 327 -14.44 -17.74 -0.41
CA ALA A 327 -15.52 -17.97 0.54
C ALA A 327 -16.29 -16.68 0.91
N THR A 328 -15.64 -15.51 0.92
CA THR A 328 -16.29 -14.22 1.20
C THR A 328 -17.46 -13.89 0.26
N VAL A 329 -17.42 -14.40 -0.97
CA VAL A 329 -18.50 -14.16 -1.95
C VAL A 329 -19.79 -14.87 -1.54
N SER A 330 -19.66 -15.98 -0.81
CA SER A 330 -20.79 -16.76 -0.29
C SER A 330 -21.24 -16.24 1.07
N ASN A 331 -20.31 -15.76 1.87
CA ASN A 331 -20.56 -15.15 3.16
C ASN A 331 -19.76 -13.84 3.32
N PRO A 332 -20.37 -12.67 3.05
CA PRO A 332 -19.67 -11.39 3.06
C PRO A 332 -19.01 -11.03 4.40
N ILE A 333 -19.46 -11.58 5.53
CA ILE A 333 -18.85 -11.33 6.85
C ILE A 333 -17.39 -11.80 6.90
N LEU A 334 -17.05 -12.86 6.14
CA LEU A 334 -15.70 -13.39 6.07
C LEU A 334 -14.69 -12.40 5.47
N ILE A 335 -15.15 -11.30 4.85
CA ILE A 335 -14.24 -10.22 4.42
C ILE A 335 -13.50 -9.59 5.60
N ILE A 336 -14.11 -9.58 6.80
CA ILE A 336 -13.47 -9.09 8.03
C ILE A 336 -12.30 -10.01 8.38
N SER A 337 -12.51 -11.33 8.36
CA SER A 337 -11.44 -12.32 8.58
C SER A 337 -10.36 -12.24 7.52
N TYR A 338 -10.72 -12.06 6.24
CA TYR A 338 -9.75 -11.90 5.16
C TYR A 338 -8.87 -10.66 5.34
N LEU A 339 -9.48 -9.48 5.55
CA LEU A 339 -8.74 -8.23 5.71
C LEU A 339 -7.94 -8.20 7.01
N GLY A 340 -8.51 -8.71 8.10
CA GLY A 340 -7.84 -8.80 9.38
C GLY A 340 -6.61 -9.73 9.32
N LEU A 341 -6.76 -10.95 8.79
CA LEU A 341 -5.64 -11.89 8.63
C LEU A 341 -4.59 -11.36 7.65
N SER A 342 -4.99 -10.63 6.61
CA SER A 342 -4.06 -9.98 5.70
C SER A 342 -3.23 -8.90 6.40
N LEU A 343 -3.85 -8.07 7.24
CA LEU A 343 -3.16 -7.04 8.02
C LEU A 343 -2.19 -7.66 9.03
N THR A 344 -2.66 -8.63 9.83
CA THR A 344 -1.82 -9.29 10.83
C THR A 344 -0.72 -10.11 10.18
N TYR A 345 -0.97 -10.73 9.02
CA TYR A 345 0.06 -11.44 8.27
C TYR A 345 1.14 -10.48 7.75
N THR A 346 0.76 -9.31 7.24
CA THR A 346 1.73 -8.28 6.81
C THR A 346 2.60 -7.84 7.99
N ALA A 347 1.98 -7.59 9.16
CA ALA A 347 2.71 -7.26 10.37
C ALA A 347 3.64 -8.40 10.82
N ASN A 348 3.18 -9.65 10.72
CA ASN A 348 3.96 -10.83 11.09
C ASN A 348 5.19 -10.99 10.19
N LEU A 349 5.02 -10.81 8.87
CA LEU A 349 6.14 -10.84 7.93
C LEU A 349 7.13 -9.71 8.20
N SER A 350 6.66 -8.48 8.47
CA SER A 350 7.57 -7.38 8.80
C SER A 350 8.34 -7.65 10.09
N TYR A 351 7.67 -8.16 11.12
CA TYR A 351 8.30 -8.51 12.38
C TYR A 351 9.43 -9.52 12.17
N ALA A 352 9.13 -10.62 11.49
CA ALA A 352 10.12 -11.65 11.22
C ALA A 352 11.27 -11.16 10.33
N TYR A 353 10.99 -10.32 9.32
CA TYR A 353 12.02 -9.73 8.48
C TYR A 353 13.02 -8.91 9.29
N TYR A 354 12.55 -7.93 10.07
CA TYR A 354 13.43 -7.10 10.91
C TYR A 354 14.13 -7.90 11.99
N TRP A 355 13.45 -8.88 12.59
CA TRP A 355 14.07 -9.78 13.56
C TRP A 355 15.25 -10.56 12.95
N ILE A 356 15.15 -11.01 11.69
CA ILE A 356 16.25 -11.71 11.03
C ILE A 356 17.35 -10.73 10.55
N THR A 357 16.99 -9.56 10.02
CA THR A 357 17.97 -8.65 9.36
C THR A 357 18.62 -7.62 10.28
N ASP A 358 18.03 -7.29 11.42
CA ASP A 358 18.48 -6.22 12.31
C ASP A 358 18.84 -6.79 13.70
N ASN A 359 19.72 -7.80 13.74
CA ASN A 359 20.25 -8.43 14.95
C ASN A 359 19.19 -8.82 15.99
N PHE A 360 18.12 -9.52 15.57
CA PHE A 360 17.04 -9.99 16.45
C PHE A 360 16.24 -8.87 17.15
N LYS A 361 16.24 -7.66 16.58
CA LYS A 361 15.48 -6.53 17.08
C LYS A 361 13.97 -6.78 17.00
N GLU A 362 13.31 -6.58 18.13
CA GLU A 362 11.85 -6.61 18.21
C GLU A 362 11.28 -5.22 17.88
N ILE A 363 10.64 -5.10 16.70
CA ILE A 363 10.01 -3.84 16.26
C ILE A 363 8.62 -3.61 16.89
N PHE A 364 8.05 -4.63 17.51
CA PHE A 364 6.77 -4.57 18.20
C PHE A 364 6.96 -4.96 19.65
N ASN A 365 6.32 -4.22 20.55
CA ASN A 365 6.34 -4.62 21.96
C ASN A 365 5.55 -5.93 22.18
N PRO A 366 5.85 -6.70 23.25
CA PRO A 366 5.20 -7.98 23.51
C PRO A 366 3.67 -7.91 23.63
N ILE A 367 3.14 -6.78 24.10
CA ILE A 367 1.69 -6.55 24.23
C ILE A 367 1.03 -6.52 22.84
N LEU A 368 1.64 -5.80 21.89
CA LEU A 368 1.15 -5.68 20.53
C LEU A 368 1.22 -7.03 19.79
N ILE A 369 2.30 -7.80 19.97
CA ILE A 369 2.43 -9.15 19.42
C ILE A 369 1.27 -10.05 19.92
N LYS A 370 1.03 -10.07 21.24
CA LYS A 370 -0.10 -10.81 21.82
C LYS A 370 -1.44 -10.30 21.27
N GLY A 371 -1.59 -8.99 21.06
CA GLY A 371 -2.75 -8.37 20.42
C GLY A 371 -3.01 -8.90 19.02
N PHE A 372 -1.96 -9.05 18.18
CA PHE A 372 -2.09 -9.64 16.84
C PHE A 372 -2.49 -11.12 16.90
N ILE A 373 -1.92 -11.90 17.82
CA ILE A 373 -2.26 -13.32 17.98
C ILE A 373 -3.73 -13.48 18.42
N ILE A 374 -4.16 -12.73 19.43
CA ILE A 374 -5.56 -12.73 19.89
C ILE A 374 -6.49 -12.30 18.76
N THR A 375 -6.08 -11.33 17.94
CA THR A 375 -6.82 -10.91 16.75
C THR A 375 -6.98 -12.08 15.78
N ASN A 376 -5.91 -12.82 15.46
CA ASN A 376 -5.98 -13.98 14.55
C ASN A 376 -6.94 -15.07 15.05
N LEU A 377 -6.88 -15.41 16.35
CA LEU A 377 -7.79 -16.36 16.98
C LEU A 377 -9.24 -15.85 16.94
N SER A 378 -9.45 -14.57 17.22
CA SER A 378 -10.77 -13.93 17.16
C SER A 378 -11.36 -13.93 15.75
N LEU A 379 -10.53 -13.74 14.72
CA LEU A 379 -10.96 -13.76 13.32
C LEU A 379 -11.33 -15.17 12.85
N LEU A 380 -10.67 -16.22 13.35
CA LEU A 380 -11.09 -17.61 13.13
C LEU A 380 -12.44 -17.86 13.80
N ILE A 381 -12.62 -17.47 15.06
CA ILE A 381 -13.88 -17.62 15.79
C ILE A 381 -15.01 -16.88 15.06
N LEU A 382 -14.79 -15.62 14.66
CA LEU A 382 -15.74 -14.85 13.88
C LEU A 382 -16.10 -15.56 12.57
N ALA A 383 -15.11 -16.10 11.86
CA ALA A 383 -15.35 -16.84 10.63
C ALA A 383 -16.23 -18.08 10.87
N ILE A 384 -15.90 -18.89 11.88
CA ILE A 384 -16.69 -20.06 12.31
C ILE A 384 -18.13 -19.64 12.66
N ILE A 385 -18.31 -18.65 13.55
CA ILE A 385 -19.64 -18.21 13.97
C ILE A 385 -20.43 -17.67 12.77
N SER A 386 -19.81 -16.91 11.87
CA SER A 386 -20.48 -16.35 10.69
C SER A 386 -21.00 -17.42 9.72
N VAL A 387 -20.34 -18.58 9.66
CA VAL A 387 -20.75 -19.71 8.84
C VAL A 387 -21.87 -20.51 9.52
N PHE A 388 -21.84 -20.63 10.85
CA PHE A 388 -22.72 -21.56 11.57
C PHE A 388 -23.93 -20.94 12.26
N LYS A 389 -23.84 -19.70 12.74
CA LYS A 389 -24.98 -18.90 13.16
C LYS A 389 -25.35 -17.97 12.01
N LYS A 390 -26.66 -17.78 11.75
CA LYS A 390 -27.12 -16.58 11.04
C LYS A 390 -26.79 -15.40 11.95
N ILE A 391 -25.55 -14.90 11.89
CA ILE A 391 -25.26 -13.54 12.35
C ILE A 391 -26.03 -12.64 11.39
N ASN A 392 -27.27 -12.34 11.75
CA ASN A 392 -28.01 -11.27 11.15
C ASN A 392 -27.35 -9.98 11.64
N LEU A 393 -26.29 -9.54 10.96
CA LEU A 393 -26.08 -8.12 10.80
C LEU A 393 -27.30 -7.62 10.03
N LYS A 394 -28.39 -7.30 10.75
CA LYS A 394 -29.56 -6.61 10.22
C LYS A 394 -29.14 -5.19 9.86
N ILE A 395 -28.28 -5.06 8.86
CA ILE A 395 -28.26 -3.86 8.04
C ILE A 395 -29.15 -4.21 6.85
N LYS A 396 -30.45 -3.95 7.00
CA LYS A 396 -31.42 -4.02 5.89
C LYS A 396 -30.97 -3.00 4.84
N PHE A 397 -30.16 -3.44 3.88
CA PHE A 397 -29.91 -2.67 2.67
C PHE A 397 -30.90 -3.11 1.62
N ASN A 398 -31.95 -2.32 1.46
CA ASN A 398 -32.87 -2.44 0.35
C ASN A 398 -32.15 -1.93 -0.91
N PHE A 399 -31.57 -2.85 -1.69
CA PHE A 399 -30.69 -2.54 -2.84
C PHE A 399 -31.45 -2.15 -4.11
N ASN A 400 -32.78 -2.10 -4.08
CA ASN A 400 -33.59 -2.02 -5.30
C ASN A 400 -33.91 -0.60 -5.79
N ASN A 401 -33.39 0.47 -5.18
CA ASN A 401 -33.66 1.83 -5.65
C ASN A 401 -32.41 2.72 -5.71
N ILE A 402 -31.30 2.24 -6.27
CA ILE A 402 -30.24 3.18 -6.71
C ILE A 402 -30.55 3.62 -8.13
N LYS A 403 -31.65 4.38 -8.27
CA LYS A 403 -31.80 5.32 -9.38
C LYS A 403 -30.76 6.41 -9.14
N THR A 404 -29.98 6.69 -10.17
CA THR A 404 -29.11 7.85 -10.28
C THR A 404 -29.86 9.13 -9.93
N ALA A 405 -29.76 9.66 -8.70
CA ALA A 405 -30.37 10.95 -8.34
C ALA A 405 -29.73 11.55 -7.07
N ASN A 406 -29.13 12.74 -7.24
CA ASN A 406 -28.72 13.74 -6.23
C ASN A 406 -28.06 13.27 -4.91
N TYR A 407 -26.75 13.48 -4.81
CA TYR A 407 -25.97 13.36 -3.56
C TYR A 407 -26.51 14.23 -2.42
N PHE A 408 -27.27 15.28 -2.74
CA PHE A 408 -27.65 16.34 -1.82
C PHE A 408 -29.17 16.55 -1.86
N SER A 409 -29.78 16.70 -0.67
CA SER A 409 -31.21 16.91 -0.50
C SER A 409 -31.68 18.33 -0.86
N THR A 410 -30.75 19.29 -0.90
CA THR A 410 -31.04 20.71 -1.14
C THR A 410 -30.50 21.15 -2.50
N LYS A 411 -31.19 22.08 -3.17
CA LYS A 411 -30.77 22.66 -4.45
C LYS A 411 -29.36 23.26 -4.34
N ASP A 412 -28.58 23.11 -5.41
CA ASP A 412 -27.27 23.77 -5.53
C ASP A 412 -27.44 25.29 -5.68
N ILE A 413 -26.40 26.03 -5.36
CA ILE A 413 -26.38 27.50 -5.43
C ILE A 413 -26.26 28.00 -6.88
N SER A 414 -26.69 29.25 -7.10
CA SER A 414 -26.57 29.91 -8.40
C SER A 414 -25.10 30.11 -8.80
N ASN A 415 -24.82 30.16 -10.11
CA ASN A 415 -23.45 30.36 -10.60
C ASN A 415 -22.89 31.73 -10.19
N LYS A 416 -23.74 32.78 -10.20
CA LYS A 416 -23.37 34.13 -9.75
C LYS A 416 -22.95 34.11 -8.28
N PHE A 417 -23.74 33.48 -7.42
CA PHE A 417 -23.44 33.41 -5.98
C PHE A 417 -22.18 32.58 -5.68
N ALA A 418 -22.00 31.44 -6.36
CA ALA A 418 -20.78 30.63 -6.21
C ALA A 418 -19.51 31.40 -6.60
N LYS A 419 -19.56 32.22 -7.67
CA LYS A 419 -18.43 33.06 -8.09
C LYS A 419 -18.12 34.15 -7.06
N ILE A 420 -19.13 34.80 -6.49
CA ILE A 420 -18.95 35.80 -5.43
C ILE A 420 -18.28 35.16 -4.22
N LEU A 421 -18.80 34.02 -3.74
CA LEU A 421 -18.20 33.33 -2.59
C LEU A 421 -16.76 32.88 -2.87
N LEU A 422 -16.48 32.33 -4.05
CA LEU A 422 -15.12 31.98 -4.44
C LEU A 422 -14.21 33.21 -4.47
N PHE A 423 -14.67 34.33 -5.02
CA PHE A 423 -13.90 35.58 -5.04
C PHE A 423 -13.55 36.04 -3.63
N LEU A 424 -14.51 36.02 -2.69
CA LEU A 424 -14.26 36.36 -1.28
C LEU A 424 -13.25 35.41 -0.62
N VAL A 425 -13.35 34.10 -0.89
CA VAL A 425 -12.38 33.11 -0.37
C VAL A 425 -10.99 33.35 -0.94
N LEU A 426 -10.86 33.67 -2.23
CA LEU A 426 -9.57 33.98 -2.86
C LEU A 426 -8.99 35.30 -2.34
N LEU A 427 -9.82 36.34 -2.17
CA LEU A 427 -9.40 37.61 -1.58
C LEU A 427 -8.87 37.41 -0.16
N PHE A 428 -9.59 36.64 0.67
CA PHE A 428 -9.15 36.27 2.01
C PHE A 428 -7.84 35.46 1.97
N SER A 429 -7.72 34.50 1.04
CA SER A 429 -6.51 33.69 0.85
C SER A 429 -5.28 34.54 0.48
N ILE A 430 -5.45 35.49 -0.45
CA ILE A 430 -4.39 36.42 -0.87
C ILE A 430 -3.97 37.29 0.30
N PHE A 431 -4.95 37.92 0.97
CA PHE A 431 -4.69 38.81 2.10
C PHE A 431 -3.91 38.08 3.21
N THR A 432 -4.39 36.91 3.64
CA THR A 432 -3.76 36.16 4.74
C THR A 432 -2.37 35.64 4.41
N ARG A 433 -2.09 35.33 3.13
CA ARG A 433 -0.77 34.85 2.68
C ARG A 433 0.22 35.97 2.40
N LEU A 434 -0.22 37.15 1.97
CA LEU A 434 0.67 38.26 1.64
C LEU A 434 0.89 39.23 2.80
N TYR A 435 -0.04 39.32 3.76
CA TYR A 435 0.09 40.21 4.90
C TYR A 435 1.39 39.91 5.68
N GLN A 436 2.28 40.90 5.79
CA GLN A 436 3.60 40.76 6.42
C GLN A 436 4.44 39.58 5.90
N LEU A 437 4.33 39.20 4.62
CA LEU A 437 5.07 38.04 4.07
C LEU A 437 6.60 38.17 4.21
N GLY A 438 7.13 39.40 4.17
CA GLY A 438 8.56 39.67 4.38
C GLY A 438 9.03 39.53 5.84
N ASN A 439 8.15 39.29 6.80
CA ASN A 439 8.52 39.03 8.19
C ASN A 439 8.39 37.53 8.51
N PRO A 440 9.35 36.92 9.22
CA PRO A 440 10.66 37.45 9.64
C PRO A 440 11.58 37.79 8.47
N LYS A 441 12.49 38.77 8.62
CA LYS A 441 13.42 39.16 7.56
C LYS A 441 14.51 38.12 7.31
N GLU A 442 14.87 37.39 8.37
CA GLU A 442 15.85 36.31 8.33
C GLU A 442 15.26 35.03 7.71
N MET A 443 16.16 34.21 7.17
CA MET A 443 15.83 32.85 6.78
C MET A 443 15.79 31.98 8.02
N TYR A 444 14.84 31.04 8.08
CA TYR A 444 14.70 30.13 9.21
C TYR A 444 14.35 28.72 8.72
N PHE A 445 14.70 27.70 9.51
CA PHE A 445 14.48 26.30 9.15
C PHE A 445 15.07 25.98 7.74
N ASP A 446 14.40 25.14 6.96
CA ASP A 446 14.83 24.74 5.60
C ASP A 446 14.85 25.91 4.58
N GLU A 447 14.27 27.07 4.89
CA GLU A 447 14.33 28.26 4.03
C GLU A 447 15.78 28.73 3.84
N ILE A 448 16.64 28.48 4.83
CA ILE A 448 18.08 28.79 4.82
C ILE A 448 18.75 28.11 3.61
N TYR A 449 18.42 26.84 3.33
CA TYR A 449 19.04 26.09 2.23
C TYR A 449 18.42 26.45 0.87
N HIS A 450 17.09 26.51 0.83
CA HIS A 450 16.35 26.76 -0.40
C HIS A 450 16.58 28.17 -0.96
N SER A 451 16.43 29.20 -0.12
CA SER A 451 16.50 30.60 -0.55
C SER A 451 17.93 31.01 -0.88
N PHE A 452 18.90 30.53 -0.08
CA PHE A 452 20.33 30.69 -0.38
C PHE A 452 20.69 30.12 -1.75
N THR A 453 20.32 28.87 -2.01
CA THR A 453 20.62 28.23 -3.30
C THR A 453 19.91 28.94 -4.46
N ALA A 454 18.67 29.40 -4.26
CA ALA A 454 17.95 30.20 -5.26
C ALA A 454 18.64 31.54 -5.58
N LYS A 455 19.31 32.16 -4.60
CA LYS A 455 20.09 33.38 -4.81
C LYS A 455 21.32 33.10 -5.67
N LEU A 456 22.00 31.98 -5.47
CA LEU A 456 23.11 31.56 -6.33
C LEU A 456 22.66 31.29 -7.77
N VAL A 457 21.51 30.63 -7.92
CA VAL A 457 20.85 30.45 -9.23
C VAL A 457 20.57 31.80 -9.90
N LEU A 458 20.07 32.80 -9.17
CA LEU A 458 19.80 34.14 -9.70
C LEU A 458 21.06 34.83 -10.23
N HIS A 459 22.20 34.65 -9.55
CA HIS A 459 23.49 35.24 -9.92
C HIS A 459 24.30 34.40 -10.91
N ASN A 460 23.72 33.32 -11.46
CA ASN A 460 24.40 32.34 -12.33
C ASN A 460 25.67 31.75 -11.70
N ASP A 461 25.73 31.63 -10.37
CA ASP A 461 26.86 31.00 -9.69
C ASP A 461 26.78 29.48 -9.92
N PRO A 462 27.83 28.84 -10.50
CA PRO A 462 27.84 27.40 -10.76
C PRO A 462 27.63 26.57 -9.50
N LYS A 463 28.06 27.07 -8.33
CA LYS A 463 27.98 26.36 -7.04
C LYS A 463 26.56 25.94 -6.66
N ALA A 464 25.54 26.60 -7.21
CA ALA A 464 24.14 26.22 -7.00
C ALA A 464 23.81 24.77 -7.42
N TRP A 465 24.65 24.17 -8.30
CA TRP A 465 24.44 22.86 -8.91
C TRP A 465 25.47 21.82 -8.45
N GLU A 466 26.46 22.23 -7.64
CA GLU A 466 27.64 21.45 -7.30
C GLU A 466 27.52 20.88 -5.88
N TRP A 467 27.08 19.63 -5.76
CA TRP A 467 26.87 18.96 -4.48
C TRP A 467 28.17 18.68 -3.69
N TRP A 468 29.33 18.74 -4.37
CA TRP A 468 30.65 18.43 -3.80
C TRP A 468 31.33 19.61 -3.10
N ASN A 469 30.78 20.83 -3.21
CA ASN A 469 31.38 21.98 -2.56
C ASN A 469 31.17 21.93 -1.04
N PRO A 470 32.19 22.36 -0.25
CA PRO A 470 31.99 22.58 1.17
C PRO A 470 30.91 23.63 1.39
N HIS A 471 30.04 23.38 2.35
CA HIS A 471 28.95 24.27 2.66
C HIS A 471 29.49 25.54 3.35
N PRO A 472 28.94 26.74 3.03
CA PRO A 472 29.30 27.96 3.75
C PRO A 472 28.83 27.88 5.20
N GLU A 473 29.48 28.62 6.11
CA GLU A 473 29.08 28.67 7.51
C GLU A 473 27.62 29.12 7.65
N GLY A 474 26.80 28.32 8.34
CA GLY A 474 25.38 28.58 8.56
C GLY A 474 24.45 28.30 7.37
N PHE A 475 24.96 27.82 6.23
CA PHE A 475 24.18 27.50 5.04
C PHE A 475 24.50 26.12 4.49
N ALA A 476 23.68 25.61 3.57
CA ALA A 476 23.99 24.44 2.76
C ALA A 476 23.36 24.59 1.38
N TYR A 477 23.99 24.01 0.36
CA TYR A 477 23.45 23.95 -0.99
C TYR A 477 22.30 22.94 -1.03
N GLU A 478 21.13 23.40 -1.44
CA GLU A 478 19.93 22.58 -1.56
C GLU A 478 19.92 21.85 -2.90
N TRP A 479 20.75 20.82 -3.03
CA TRP A 479 20.80 19.93 -4.20
C TRP A 479 19.91 18.67 -4.02
N THR A 480 19.32 18.46 -2.85
CA THR A 480 18.53 17.25 -2.52
C THR A 480 17.16 17.21 -3.21
N HIS A 481 16.75 18.34 -3.81
CA HIS A 481 15.50 18.49 -4.53
C HIS A 481 15.67 19.10 -5.93
N PRO A 482 14.81 18.71 -6.89
CA PRO A 482 14.81 19.30 -8.22
C PRO A 482 14.52 20.81 -8.22
N PRO A 483 14.93 21.56 -9.26
CA PRO A 483 15.19 22.98 -9.13
C PRO A 483 13.98 23.90 -9.32
N LEU A 484 12.80 23.41 -9.70
CA LEU A 484 11.68 24.29 -10.09
C LEU A 484 11.32 25.32 -9.00
N SER A 485 11.34 24.90 -7.74
CA SER A 485 11.07 25.79 -6.60
C SER A 485 12.12 26.90 -6.46
N LYS A 486 13.40 26.56 -6.63
CA LYS A 486 14.54 27.49 -6.60
C LYS A 486 14.48 28.47 -7.77
N LEU A 487 14.12 28.01 -8.98
CA LEU A 487 13.91 28.88 -10.14
C LEU A 487 12.77 29.88 -9.89
N GLY A 488 11.67 29.43 -9.28
CA GLY A 488 10.56 30.32 -8.94
C GLY A 488 10.94 31.35 -7.87
N MET A 489 11.71 30.95 -6.85
CA MET A 489 12.28 31.89 -5.86
C MET A 489 13.23 32.90 -6.51
N ALA A 490 14.13 32.46 -7.38
CA ALA A 490 15.03 33.32 -8.13
C ALA A 490 14.26 34.35 -8.98
N LEU A 491 13.19 33.92 -9.65
CA LEU A 491 12.30 34.82 -10.39
C LEU A 491 11.62 35.83 -9.45
N GLY A 492 11.14 35.39 -8.28
CA GLY A 492 10.56 36.28 -7.28
C GLY A 492 11.56 37.33 -6.79
N MET A 493 12.78 36.93 -6.46
CA MET A 493 13.86 37.84 -6.09
C MET A 493 14.23 38.82 -7.22
N LYS A 494 14.23 38.35 -8.47
CA LYS A 494 14.49 39.21 -9.63
C LYS A 494 13.45 40.32 -9.79
N ILE A 495 12.18 40.05 -9.47
CA ILE A 495 11.07 41.00 -9.65
C ILE A 495 10.89 41.91 -8.43
N PHE A 496 11.00 41.37 -7.22
CA PHE A 496 10.66 42.07 -5.96
C PHE A 496 11.88 42.36 -5.06
N GLY A 497 13.08 42.06 -5.53
CA GLY A 497 14.35 42.23 -4.81
C GLY A 497 14.80 40.99 -4.04
N GLU A 498 16.11 40.89 -3.79
CA GLU A 498 16.76 39.81 -3.04
C GLU A 498 16.51 39.92 -1.52
N ASN A 499 15.25 39.83 -1.13
CA ASN A 499 14.80 39.94 0.25
C ASN A 499 13.71 38.88 0.55
N SER A 500 13.35 38.76 1.83
CA SER A 500 12.36 37.78 2.33
C SER A 500 11.05 37.79 1.59
N PHE A 501 10.57 38.96 1.18
CA PHE A 501 9.37 39.05 0.37
C PHE A 501 9.58 38.45 -1.04
N GLY A 502 10.71 38.75 -1.68
CA GLY A 502 11.04 38.28 -3.03
C GLY A 502 11.11 36.76 -3.17
N TRP A 503 11.77 36.05 -2.26
CA TRP A 503 11.82 34.58 -2.34
C TRP A 503 10.55 33.88 -1.83
N ARG A 504 9.71 34.55 -1.02
CA ARG A 504 8.45 34.00 -0.47
C ARG A 504 7.20 34.20 -1.34
N VAL A 505 7.14 35.29 -2.11
CA VAL A 505 5.97 35.63 -2.94
C VAL A 505 5.54 34.52 -3.90
N PRO A 506 6.45 33.82 -4.62
CA PRO A 506 6.07 32.75 -5.52
C PRO A 506 5.30 31.62 -4.83
N GLN A 507 5.71 31.17 -3.64
CA GLN A 507 4.97 30.12 -2.92
C GLN A 507 3.62 30.65 -2.43
N ALA A 508 3.54 31.90 -1.99
CA ALA A 508 2.29 32.49 -1.51
C ALA A 508 1.24 32.52 -2.62
N ILE A 509 1.65 32.91 -3.85
CA ILE A 509 0.79 32.88 -5.04
C ILE A 509 0.33 31.45 -5.34
N LEU A 510 1.24 30.48 -5.36
CA LEU A 510 0.90 29.07 -5.64
C LEU A 510 -0.01 28.48 -4.55
N GLY A 511 0.16 28.88 -3.29
CA GLY A 511 -0.73 28.55 -2.18
C GLY A 511 -2.15 29.08 -2.41
N THR A 512 -2.29 30.33 -2.83
CA THR A 512 -3.59 30.91 -3.22
C THR A 512 -4.19 30.20 -4.43
N LEU A 513 -3.42 29.95 -5.49
CA LEU A 513 -3.89 29.26 -6.68
C LEU A 513 -4.30 27.81 -6.38
N SER A 514 -3.70 27.16 -5.38
CA SER A 514 -4.14 25.85 -4.90
C SER A 514 -5.57 25.88 -4.35
N VAL A 515 -5.99 26.97 -3.68
CA VAL A 515 -7.39 27.16 -3.25
C VAL A 515 -8.34 27.17 -4.46
N LEU A 516 -7.96 27.86 -5.54
CA LEU A 516 -8.74 27.87 -6.79
C LEU A 516 -8.80 26.49 -7.42
N VAL A 517 -7.67 25.77 -7.52
CA VAL A 517 -7.64 24.43 -8.10
C VAL A 517 -8.48 23.45 -7.28
N ILE A 518 -8.49 23.54 -5.96
CA ILE A 518 -9.36 22.73 -5.08
C ILE A 518 -10.83 22.99 -5.37
N TYR A 519 -11.24 24.26 -5.50
CA TYR A 519 -12.59 24.60 -5.94
C TYR A 519 -12.91 23.95 -7.30
N LEU A 520 -12.03 24.12 -8.29
CA LEU A 520 -12.23 23.60 -9.64
C LEU A 520 -12.33 22.07 -9.66
N LEU A 521 -11.45 21.39 -8.92
CA LEU A 521 -11.42 19.94 -8.79
C LEU A 521 -12.67 19.42 -8.09
N ALA A 522 -13.04 19.97 -6.93
CA ALA A 522 -14.25 19.58 -6.21
C ALA A 522 -15.52 19.76 -7.06
N ARG A 523 -15.60 20.89 -7.79
CA ARG A 523 -16.69 21.17 -8.72
C ARG A 523 -16.74 20.16 -9.85
N GLU A 524 -15.59 19.78 -10.41
CA GLU A 524 -15.53 18.81 -11.49
C GLU A 524 -15.87 17.39 -11.02
N VAL A 525 -15.39 17.00 -9.82
CA VAL A 525 -15.67 15.71 -9.20
C VAL A 525 -17.17 15.57 -8.91
N PHE A 526 -17.75 16.48 -8.12
CA PHE A 526 -19.14 16.33 -7.64
C PHE A 526 -20.20 16.98 -8.53
N LYS A 527 -19.81 17.88 -9.44
CA LYS A 527 -20.73 18.68 -10.27
C LYS A 527 -21.68 19.55 -9.42
N ASP A 528 -21.23 19.97 -8.24
CA ASP A 528 -21.97 20.80 -7.29
C ASP A 528 -21.09 21.98 -6.84
N LYS A 529 -21.62 23.20 -6.98
CA LYS A 529 -20.85 24.44 -6.75
C LYS A 529 -20.68 24.71 -5.27
N LEU A 530 -21.69 24.44 -4.46
CA LEU A 530 -21.61 24.67 -3.02
C LEU A 530 -20.57 23.75 -2.36
N THR A 531 -20.50 22.48 -2.75
CA THR A 531 -19.43 21.56 -2.32
C THR A 531 -18.07 22.16 -2.63
N ALA A 532 -17.89 22.68 -3.84
CA ALA A 532 -16.62 23.27 -4.26
C ALA A 532 -16.23 24.52 -3.46
N VAL A 533 -17.18 25.42 -3.20
CA VAL A 533 -16.94 26.59 -2.33
C VAL A 533 -16.54 26.11 -0.92
N LEU A 534 -17.30 25.18 -0.35
CA LEU A 534 -17.01 24.65 1.00
C LEU A 534 -15.63 24.01 1.08
N SER A 535 -15.23 23.21 0.09
CA SER A 535 -13.90 22.59 0.04
C SER A 535 -12.79 23.64 0.00
N ALA A 536 -12.95 24.68 -0.82
CA ALA A 536 -11.98 25.78 -0.91
C ALA A 536 -11.92 26.59 0.39
N THR A 537 -13.07 26.89 1.01
CA THR A 537 -13.12 27.57 2.31
C THR A 537 -12.42 26.77 3.40
N ILE A 538 -12.70 25.46 3.50
CA ILE A 538 -12.06 24.58 4.51
C ILE A 538 -10.54 24.56 4.34
N PHE A 539 -10.05 24.41 3.11
CA PHE A 539 -8.61 24.44 2.85
C PHE A 539 -7.98 25.81 3.15
N CYS A 540 -8.71 26.89 2.87
CA CYS A 540 -8.24 28.25 3.11
C CYS A 540 -8.13 28.59 4.61
N LEU A 541 -8.94 27.95 5.45
CA LEU A 541 -8.95 28.11 6.91
C LEU A 541 -7.99 27.16 7.64
N ASP A 542 -7.11 26.46 6.92
CA ASP A 542 -6.12 25.57 7.52
C ASP A 542 -4.74 26.24 7.64
N GLY A 543 -4.10 26.07 8.80
CA GLY A 543 -2.82 26.67 9.14
C GLY A 543 -1.63 26.07 8.41
N LEU A 544 -1.62 24.76 8.15
CA LEU A 544 -0.48 24.10 7.52
C LEU A 544 -0.21 24.60 6.09
N PRO A 545 -1.21 24.66 5.16
CA PRO A 545 -1.02 25.24 3.84
C PRO A 545 -0.88 26.77 3.87
N LEU A 546 -1.19 27.44 4.99
CA LEU A 546 -0.88 28.87 5.17
C LEU A 546 0.61 29.02 5.42
N VAL A 547 1.14 28.41 6.49
CA VAL A 547 2.54 28.49 6.92
C VAL A 547 3.48 28.07 5.79
N LEU A 548 3.25 26.90 5.17
CA LEU A 548 4.13 26.36 4.12
C LEU A 548 4.05 27.14 2.79
N SER A 549 3.03 27.99 2.62
CA SER A 549 2.96 28.91 1.47
C SER A 549 3.62 30.25 1.73
N ARG A 550 3.95 30.55 2.99
CA ARG A 550 4.60 31.79 3.41
C ARG A 550 6.10 31.64 3.62
N MET A 551 6.67 30.49 3.29
CA MET A 551 8.06 30.15 3.51
C MET A 551 8.68 29.68 2.18
N GLY A 552 9.93 30.05 1.95
CA GLY A 552 10.72 29.66 0.78
C GLY A 552 11.05 28.17 0.74
N MET A 553 10.08 27.31 0.42
CA MET A 553 10.25 25.85 0.27
C MET A 553 9.61 25.30 -1.01
N ASN A 554 9.81 24.00 -1.26
CA ASN A 554 9.27 23.31 -2.44
C ASN A 554 7.81 22.85 -2.31
N ASP A 555 7.24 22.81 -1.11
CA ASP A 555 5.96 22.14 -0.84
C ASP A 555 4.76 22.78 -1.56
N SER A 556 4.71 24.11 -1.65
CA SER A 556 3.62 24.82 -2.37
C SER A 556 3.66 24.58 -3.89
N TYR A 557 4.84 24.40 -4.47
CA TYR A 557 4.99 24.06 -5.89
C TYR A 557 4.46 22.66 -6.18
N VAL A 558 4.90 21.68 -5.38
CA VAL A 558 4.47 20.28 -5.50
C VAL A 558 2.97 20.18 -5.34
N LEU A 559 2.41 20.83 -4.32
CA LEU A 559 0.99 20.86 -4.03
C LEU A 559 0.19 21.40 -5.23
N PHE A 560 0.51 22.60 -5.69
CA PHE A 560 -0.22 23.26 -6.77
C PHE A 560 -0.20 22.44 -8.06
N PHE A 561 1.00 22.04 -8.52
CA PHE A 561 1.15 21.32 -9.77
C PHE A 561 0.57 19.90 -9.73
N SER A 562 0.63 19.23 -8.56
CA SER A 562 -0.04 17.94 -8.35
C SER A 562 -1.56 18.08 -8.48
N LEU A 563 -2.16 19.06 -7.80
CA LEU A 563 -3.60 19.31 -7.89
C LEU A 563 -4.02 19.71 -9.30
N LEU A 564 -3.24 20.57 -9.96
CA LEU A 564 -3.49 21.02 -11.33
C LEU A 564 -3.43 19.85 -12.31
N SER A 565 -2.45 18.96 -12.16
CA SER A 565 -2.36 17.75 -12.98
C SER A 565 -3.60 16.87 -12.83
N VAL A 566 -4.02 16.60 -11.59
CA VAL A 566 -5.23 15.80 -11.31
C VAL A 566 -6.47 16.46 -11.91
N TYR A 567 -6.67 17.76 -11.70
CA TYR A 567 -7.80 18.51 -12.25
C TYR A 567 -7.84 18.46 -13.79
N LEU A 568 -6.73 18.75 -14.45
CA LEU A 568 -6.62 18.73 -15.91
C LEU A 568 -6.85 17.33 -16.47
N PHE A 569 -6.38 16.29 -15.78
CA PHE A 569 -6.67 14.92 -16.18
C PHE A 569 -8.17 14.63 -16.09
N VAL A 570 -8.83 14.95 -14.99
CA VAL A 570 -10.28 14.73 -14.85
C VAL A 570 -11.06 15.48 -15.95
N ARG A 571 -10.57 16.64 -16.40
CA ARG A 571 -11.10 17.45 -17.52
C ARG A 571 -10.72 16.96 -18.92
N ASP A 572 -10.10 15.79 -19.05
CA ASP A 572 -9.63 15.22 -20.32
C ASP A 572 -8.55 16.05 -21.06
N LYS A 573 -7.86 16.96 -20.36
CA LYS A 573 -6.75 17.76 -20.88
C LYS A 573 -5.40 17.07 -20.61
N ASN A 574 -5.22 15.89 -21.19
CA ASN A 574 -4.12 14.97 -20.85
C ASN A 574 -2.73 15.55 -21.07
N LEU A 575 -2.49 16.28 -22.18
CA LEU A 575 -1.20 16.93 -22.45
C LEU A 575 -0.83 18.00 -21.42
N LEU A 576 -1.77 18.87 -21.07
CA LEU A 576 -1.53 19.89 -20.04
C LEU A 576 -1.37 19.24 -18.66
N SER A 577 -2.11 18.16 -18.40
CA SER A 577 -1.98 17.38 -17.18
C SER A 577 -0.60 16.71 -17.06
N SER A 578 -0.03 16.20 -18.15
CA SER A 578 1.31 15.62 -18.15
C SER A 578 2.40 16.67 -17.97
N ILE A 579 2.24 17.88 -18.53
CA ILE A 579 3.15 19.00 -18.29
C ILE A 579 3.08 19.44 -16.82
N ALA A 580 1.88 19.63 -16.27
CA ALA A 580 1.70 19.94 -14.85
C ALA A 580 2.28 18.84 -13.94
N PHE A 581 2.16 17.57 -14.31
CA PHE A 581 2.78 16.47 -13.58
C PHE A 581 4.31 16.55 -13.62
N GLY A 582 4.89 16.87 -14.78
CA GLY A 582 6.32 17.15 -14.91
C GLY A 582 6.80 18.28 -14.01
N LEU A 583 6.06 19.38 -13.93
CA LEU A 583 6.36 20.51 -13.04
C LEU A 583 6.30 20.08 -11.56
N ALA A 584 5.34 19.23 -11.19
CA ALA A 584 5.25 18.69 -9.84
C ALA A 584 6.49 17.85 -9.48
N ILE A 585 6.92 16.94 -10.37
CA ILE A 585 8.12 16.12 -10.17
C ILE A 585 9.38 17.00 -10.14
N ALA A 586 9.47 18.00 -11.00
CA ALA A 586 10.55 18.99 -11.03
C ALA A 586 10.58 19.91 -9.80
N SER A 587 9.60 19.80 -8.90
CA SER A 587 9.60 20.47 -7.59
C SER A 587 10.06 19.52 -6.47
N LYS A 588 9.56 18.27 -6.45
CA LYS A 588 9.89 17.23 -5.47
C LYS A 588 9.43 15.87 -5.99
N TRP A 589 10.24 14.83 -5.80
CA TRP A 589 9.93 13.48 -6.28
C TRP A 589 8.71 12.83 -5.61
N SER A 590 8.29 13.30 -4.43
CA SER A 590 7.05 12.85 -3.79
C SER A 590 5.79 13.10 -4.65
N ALA A 591 5.87 13.97 -5.66
CA ALA A 591 4.83 14.14 -6.67
C ALA A 591 4.49 12.84 -7.42
N ILE A 592 5.38 11.83 -7.42
CA ILE A 592 5.13 10.53 -8.06
C ILE A 592 3.82 9.86 -7.60
N TYR A 593 3.36 10.15 -6.37
CA TYR A 593 2.09 9.67 -5.84
C TYR A 593 0.85 10.21 -6.58
N VAL A 594 1.00 11.20 -7.46
CA VAL A 594 -0.07 11.62 -8.39
C VAL A 594 -0.38 10.52 -9.41
N PHE A 595 0.60 9.75 -9.86
CA PHE A 595 0.41 8.72 -10.89
C PHE A 595 -0.69 7.69 -10.55
N PRO A 596 -0.71 7.03 -9.38
CA PRO A 596 -1.82 6.16 -8.99
C PRO A 596 -3.17 6.88 -8.88
N ILE A 597 -3.20 8.18 -8.55
CA ILE A 597 -4.42 8.99 -8.55
C ILE A 597 -4.97 9.13 -9.99
N LEU A 598 -4.10 9.45 -10.94
CA LEU A 598 -4.47 9.53 -12.36
C LEU A 598 -5.01 8.18 -12.86
N PHE A 599 -4.34 7.08 -12.50
CA PHE A 599 -4.79 5.73 -12.83
C PHE A 599 -6.19 5.42 -12.27
N ILE A 600 -6.43 5.64 -10.97
CA ILE A 600 -7.76 5.41 -10.37
C ILE A 600 -8.82 6.33 -10.97
N SER A 601 -8.47 7.58 -11.25
CA SER A 601 -9.40 8.54 -11.85
C SER A 601 -9.89 8.07 -13.23
N HIS A 602 -9.08 7.39 -14.03
CA HIS A 602 -9.49 6.81 -15.31
C HIS A 602 -10.73 5.92 -15.16
N PHE A 603 -10.72 5.01 -14.18
CA PHE A 603 -11.82 4.08 -13.92
C PHE A 603 -13.02 4.76 -13.26
N VAL A 604 -12.77 5.69 -12.34
CA VAL A 604 -13.83 6.40 -11.62
C VAL A 604 -14.65 7.29 -12.55
N PHE A 605 -13.97 8.01 -13.45
CA PHE A 605 -14.59 8.90 -14.42
C PHE A 605 -14.90 8.21 -15.76
N ARG A 606 -14.70 6.88 -15.86
CA ARG A 606 -14.99 6.05 -17.05
C ARG A 606 -14.40 6.63 -18.34
N LYS A 607 -13.17 7.12 -18.26
CA LYS A 607 -12.49 7.73 -19.40
C LYS A 607 -12.18 6.66 -20.45
N LYS A 608 -12.21 7.02 -21.73
CA LYS A 608 -11.67 6.15 -22.79
C LYS A 608 -10.14 6.25 -22.79
N ILE A 609 -9.46 5.13 -23.09
CA ILE A 609 -8.03 5.15 -23.34
C ILE A 609 -7.80 5.99 -24.61
N LYS A 610 -6.85 6.92 -24.55
CA LYS A 610 -6.53 7.85 -25.64
C LYS A 610 -5.03 7.82 -25.88
N ILE A 611 -4.61 7.97 -27.14
CA ILE A 611 -3.18 8.07 -27.50
C ILE A 611 -2.47 9.19 -26.75
N SER A 612 -3.20 10.26 -26.39
CA SER A 612 -2.69 11.34 -25.54
C SER A 612 -2.16 10.89 -24.17
N TYR A 613 -2.42 9.65 -23.70
CA TYR A 613 -1.80 9.14 -22.47
C TYR A 613 -0.30 8.91 -22.63
N LEU A 614 0.19 8.72 -23.86
CA LEU A 614 1.63 8.66 -24.15
C LEU A 614 2.35 9.96 -23.75
N SER A 615 1.63 11.08 -23.65
CA SER A 615 2.21 12.34 -23.16
C SER A 615 2.78 12.22 -21.74
N PHE A 616 2.25 11.33 -20.89
CA PHE A 616 2.76 11.09 -19.54
C PHE A 616 4.08 10.30 -19.50
N LEU A 617 4.52 9.72 -20.63
CA LEU A 617 5.83 9.09 -20.74
C LEU A 617 6.91 10.09 -21.16
N ILE A 618 6.54 11.11 -21.94
CA ILE A 618 7.49 12.02 -22.60
C ILE A 618 7.57 13.36 -21.86
N PHE A 619 6.44 14.04 -21.69
CA PHE A 619 6.43 15.42 -21.19
C PHE A 619 6.92 15.57 -19.75
N PRO A 620 6.63 14.66 -18.81
CA PRO A 620 7.21 14.78 -17.47
C PRO A 620 8.74 14.76 -17.49
N ALA A 621 9.35 13.89 -18.30
CA ALA A 621 10.80 13.83 -18.45
C ALA A 621 11.37 15.09 -19.13
N LEU A 622 10.72 15.56 -20.21
CA LEU A 622 11.14 16.79 -20.89
C LEU A 622 11.08 18.02 -19.98
N VAL A 623 9.98 18.18 -19.24
CA VAL A 623 9.82 19.29 -18.29
C VAL A 623 10.83 19.19 -17.15
N TYR A 624 11.08 17.99 -16.66
CA TYR A 624 12.08 17.74 -15.63
C TYR A 624 13.48 18.16 -16.08
N VAL A 625 13.92 17.68 -17.25
CA VAL A 625 15.23 18.06 -17.83
C VAL A 625 15.28 19.56 -18.15
N ALA A 626 14.21 20.15 -18.69
CA ALA A 626 14.13 21.57 -18.98
C ALA A 626 14.29 22.45 -17.72
N SER A 627 13.86 21.96 -16.55
CA SER A 627 14.07 22.67 -15.28
C SER A 627 15.55 22.78 -14.90
N TYR A 628 16.44 21.98 -15.48
CA TYR A 628 17.89 22.07 -15.31
C TYR A 628 18.58 22.87 -16.43
N SER A 629 17.84 23.54 -17.32
CA SER A 629 18.43 24.33 -18.41
C SER A 629 19.49 25.34 -17.94
N LEU A 630 19.27 26.00 -16.80
CA LEU A 630 20.23 26.97 -16.26
C LEU A 630 21.53 26.32 -15.74
N MET A 631 21.48 25.06 -15.28
CA MET A 631 22.68 24.30 -14.91
C MET A 631 23.63 24.15 -16.09
N PHE A 632 23.10 23.86 -17.28
CA PHE A 632 23.93 23.72 -18.48
C PHE A 632 24.53 25.07 -18.92
N THR A 633 23.84 26.19 -18.68
CA THR A 633 24.37 27.52 -19.00
C THR A 633 25.51 27.96 -18.08
N THR A 634 25.67 27.33 -16.91
CA THR A 634 26.80 27.59 -15.99
C THR A 634 28.01 26.68 -16.25
N GLY A 635 28.06 26.00 -17.40
CA GLY A 635 29.21 25.19 -17.83
C GLY A 635 29.13 23.71 -17.45
N HIS A 636 28.04 23.25 -16.83
CA HIS A 636 27.90 21.86 -16.42
C HIS A 636 27.56 20.91 -17.58
N THR A 637 28.00 19.66 -17.49
CA THR A 637 27.78 18.61 -18.50
C THR A 637 26.58 17.71 -18.17
N TRP A 638 26.19 16.88 -19.13
CA TRP A 638 25.19 15.82 -18.92
C TRP A 638 25.62 14.80 -17.86
N ASP A 639 26.91 14.51 -17.75
CA ASP A 639 27.43 13.59 -16.73
C ASP A 639 27.22 14.16 -15.33
N GLN A 640 27.48 15.46 -15.15
CA GLN A 640 27.20 16.15 -13.88
C GLN A 640 25.70 16.21 -13.58
N PHE A 641 24.84 16.41 -14.59
CA PHE A 641 23.38 16.32 -14.41
C PHE A 641 22.97 14.95 -13.87
N ILE A 642 23.45 13.87 -14.49
CA ILE A 642 23.19 12.48 -14.07
C ILE A 642 23.73 12.25 -12.65
N GLU A 643 24.92 12.76 -12.35
CA GLU A 643 25.53 12.61 -11.04
C GLU A 643 24.68 13.27 -9.95
N VAL A 644 24.19 14.50 -10.16
CA VAL A 644 23.25 15.15 -9.23
C VAL A 644 21.99 14.30 -9.02
N GLN A 645 21.47 13.62 -10.05
CA GLN A 645 20.33 12.70 -9.87
C GLN A 645 20.68 11.50 -8.98
N LYS A 646 21.85 10.90 -9.19
CA LYS A 646 22.33 9.77 -8.37
C LYS A 646 22.53 10.19 -6.92
N GLN A 647 23.09 11.37 -6.69
CA GLN A 647 23.30 11.90 -5.34
C GLN A 647 21.98 12.19 -4.65
N MET A 648 21.01 12.81 -5.34
CA MET A 648 19.65 12.97 -4.79
C MET A 648 19.05 11.62 -4.40
N TRP A 649 19.16 10.61 -5.28
CA TRP A 649 18.69 9.26 -4.96
C TRP A 649 19.40 8.67 -3.74
N TRP A 650 20.73 8.72 -3.72
CA TRP A 650 21.55 8.23 -2.62
C TRP A 650 21.19 8.90 -1.29
N TYR A 651 21.07 10.23 -1.27
CA TYR A 651 20.64 11.01 -0.11
C TYR A 651 19.27 10.52 0.36
N HIS A 652 18.30 10.44 -0.55
CA HIS A 652 16.95 10.02 -0.22
C HIS A 652 16.85 8.55 0.19
N THR A 653 17.75 7.66 -0.20
CA THR A 653 17.70 6.24 0.23
C THR A 653 18.51 5.95 1.48
N ASN A 654 19.55 6.73 1.77
CA ASN A 654 20.51 6.44 2.84
C ASN A 654 20.52 7.46 3.97
N LEU A 655 19.67 8.49 3.94
CA LEU A 655 19.59 9.48 5.02
C LEU A 655 19.17 8.81 6.33
N VAL A 656 20.14 8.65 7.23
CA VAL A 656 19.95 8.31 8.63
C VAL A 656 20.36 9.53 9.43
N ALA A 657 19.38 10.24 9.96
CA ALA A 657 19.58 11.45 10.74
C ALA A 657 18.59 11.49 11.90
N GLU A 658 18.99 12.13 12.98
CA GLU A 658 18.13 12.45 14.12
C GLU A 658 17.85 13.94 14.15
N HIS A 659 16.60 14.31 14.40
CA HIS A 659 16.20 15.71 14.56
C HIS A 659 15.15 15.82 15.67
N PRO A 660 15.27 16.77 16.62
CA PRO A 660 14.34 16.90 17.74
C PRO A 660 12.88 17.07 17.29
N TYR A 661 12.63 17.78 16.19
CA TYR A 661 11.27 18.00 15.66
C TYR A 661 10.79 16.94 14.65
N THR A 662 11.46 15.79 14.55
CA THR A 662 10.97 14.66 13.73
C THR A 662 9.54 14.29 14.14
N SER A 663 8.63 14.12 13.18
CA SER A 663 7.23 13.78 13.44
C SER A 663 6.83 12.50 12.69
N PRO A 664 6.49 11.41 13.41
CA PRO A 664 6.16 10.14 12.77
C PRO A 664 4.83 10.24 12.03
N ALA A 665 4.73 9.61 10.85
CA ALA A 665 3.60 9.75 9.94
C ALA A 665 2.23 9.47 10.58
N TRP A 666 2.13 8.43 11.41
CA TRP A 666 0.87 8.06 12.07
C TRP A 666 0.29 9.19 12.96
N SER A 667 1.12 10.14 13.41
CA SER A 667 0.72 11.24 14.29
C SER A 667 0.08 12.43 13.57
N TRP A 668 0.28 12.56 12.25
CA TRP A 668 -0.10 13.75 11.49
C TRP A 668 -1.61 14.02 11.42
N PRO A 669 -2.49 13.04 11.16
CA PRO A 669 -3.93 13.29 11.11
C PRO A 669 -4.52 13.74 12.45
N LEU A 670 -3.82 13.46 13.54
CA LEU A 670 -4.23 13.81 14.91
C LEU A 670 -3.57 15.11 15.40
N LEU A 671 -2.63 15.68 14.64
CA LEU A 671 -1.79 16.82 15.04
C LEU A 671 -1.05 16.60 16.36
N LEU A 672 -0.56 15.39 16.66
CA LEU A 672 0.08 15.17 17.97
C LEU A 672 1.46 15.81 18.10
N ARG A 673 2.16 16.04 16.98
CA ARG A 673 3.52 16.57 16.97
C ARG A 673 3.69 17.60 15.86
N PRO A 674 3.41 18.90 16.15
CA PRO A 674 3.67 20.01 15.24
C PRO A 674 5.17 20.27 15.10
N ILE A 675 5.55 21.12 14.15
CA ILE A 675 6.96 21.47 13.91
C ILE A 675 7.18 22.92 14.31
N TYR A 676 8.18 23.15 15.15
CA TYR A 676 8.68 24.49 15.43
C TYR A 676 9.61 24.96 14.32
N LEU A 677 9.35 26.14 13.76
CA LEU A 677 10.11 26.69 12.62
C LEU A 677 10.93 27.92 12.98
N TYR A 678 10.43 28.77 13.88
CA TYR A 678 11.03 30.08 14.13
C TYR A 678 10.80 30.56 15.58
N ASP A 679 11.83 31.18 16.15
CA ASP A 679 11.81 31.92 17.41
C ASP A 679 12.38 33.33 17.21
N GLY A 680 11.58 34.36 17.45
CA GLY A 680 12.00 35.76 17.41
C GLY A 680 12.45 36.31 18.77
N GLY A 681 12.56 35.46 19.80
CA GLY A 681 12.92 35.81 21.17
C GLY A 681 11.79 36.50 21.94
N ASP A 682 11.97 36.59 23.26
CA ASP A 682 11.11 37.41 24.14
C ASP A 682 11.66 38.83 24.23
N VAL A 683 10.83 39.81 23.85
CA VAL A 683 11.14 41.22 23.99
C VAL A 683 9.94 41.90 24.64
N ASN A 684 10.15 42.47 25.83
CA ASN A 684 9.12 43.18 26.61
C ASN A 684 7.86 42.34 26.89
N GLY A 685 7.99 41.03 27.13
CA GLY A 685 6.87 40.13 27.43
C GLY A 685 6.05 39.73 26.20
N GLN A 686 6.59 39.96 25.01
CA GLN A 686 6.03 39.54 23.73
C GLN A 686 6.99 38.63 22.99
N VAL A 687 6.44 37.58 22.37
CA VAL A 687 7.19 36.57 21.60
C VAL A 687 6.65 36.49 20.18
N ALA A 688 7.51 36.14 19.23
CA ALA A 688 7.12 35.79 17.86
C ALA A 688 7.59 34.37 17.57
N ARG A 689 6.64 33.44 17.40
CA ARG A 689 6.92 32.04 17.08
C ARG A 689 6.20 31.65 15.80
N ILE A 690 6.80 30.74 15.04
CA ILE A 690 6.14 30.09 13.90
C ILE A 690 6.16 28.58 14.12
N TYR A 691 4.98 27.98 14.19
CA TYR A 691 4.82 26.52 14.15
C TYR A 691 4.10 26.11 12.85
N ALA A 692 4.63 25.11 12.16
CA ALA A 692 3.94 24.45 11.06
C ALA A 692 3.01 23.37 11.60
N PHE A 693 1.72 23.72 11.68
CA PHE A 693 0.63 22.78 11.96
C PHE A 693 -0.70 23.29 11.44
N GLY A 694 -1.65 22.36 11.32
CA GLY A 694 -2.98 22.65 10.81
C GLY A 694 -3.89 23.35 11.80
N ASN A 695 -5.05 23.78 11.32
CA ASN A 695 -6.13 24.20 12.20
C ASN A 695 -6.68 22.94 12.90
N PRO A 696 -6.61 22.81 14.24
CA PRO A 696 -6.99 21.57 14.93
C PRO A 696 -8.42 21.13 14.65
N PHE A 697 -9.32 22.11 14.54
CA PHE A 697 -10.70 21.84 14.18
C PHE A 697 -10.82 21.28 12.76
N ILE A 698 -10.13 21.86 11.78
CA ILE A 698 -10.16 21.40 10.38
C ILE A 698 -9.54 20.01 10.25
N PHE A 699 -8.45 19.72 10.96
CA PHE A 699 -7.82 18.40 10.96
C PHE A 699 -8.73 17.33 11.55
N TRP A 700 -9.29 17.56 12.74
CA TRP A 700 -10.13 16.57 13.41
C TRP A 700 -11.48 16.40 12.72
N PHE A 701 -12.13 17.50 12.32
CA PHE A 701 -13.35 17.44 11.53
C PHE A 701 -13.09 16.82 10.15
N GLY A 702 -11.93 17.07 9.56
CA GLY A 702 -11.50 16.50 8.30
C GLY A 702 -11.26 15.01 8.38
N LEU A 703 -10.59 14.53 9.44
CA LEU A 703 -10.40 13.12 9.71
C LEU A 703 -11.75 12.41 9.92
N TYR A 704 -12.63 13.01 10.72
CA TYR A 704 -14.01 12.56 10.86
C TYR A 704 -14.73 12.51 9.50
N SER A 705 -14.54 13.53 8.66
CA SER A 705 -15.14 13.61 7.33
C SER A 705 -14.60 12.55 6.38
N ILE A 706 -13.31 12.19 6.45
CA ILE A 706 -12.73 11.07 5.70
C ILE A 706 -13.36 9.75 6.15
N ILE A 707 -13.42 9.49 7.45
CA ILE A 707 -14.01 8.27 8.02
C ILE A 707 -15.49 8.15 7.62
N LEU A 708 -16.26 9.21 7.82
CA LEU A 708 -17.67 9.24 7.44
C LEU A 708 -17.84 9.08 5.92
N SER A 709 -16.97 9.69 5.12
CA SER A 709 -16.98 9.55 3.67
C SER A 709 -16.67 8.12 3.23
N ILE A 710 -15.83 7.36 3.93
CA ILE A 710 -15.61 5.93 3.67
C ILE A 710 -16.92 5.17 3.81
N PHE A 711 -17.63 5.38 4.92
CA PHE A 711 -18.92 4.73 5.15
C PHE A 711 -19.98 5.15 4.11
N ILE A 712 -20.10 6.44 3.81
CA ILE A 712 -21.03 6.95 2.79
C ILE A 712 -20.69 6.39 1.41
N SER A 713 -19.41 6.45 1.02
CA SER A 713 -18.92 5.96 -0.28
C SER A 713 -19.19 4.47 -0.46
N ALA A 714 -18.91 3.65 0.57
CA ALA A 714 -19.16 2.21 0.54
C ALA A 714 -20.67 1.88 0.50
N LYS A 715 -21.46 2.57 1.33
CA LYS A 715 -22.91 2.37 1.45
C LYS A 715 -23.67 2.81 0.19
N GLU A 716 -23.40 4.02 -0.28
CA GLU A 716 -24.10 4.64 -1.41
C GLU A 716 -23.39 4.39 -2.76
N ARG A 717 -22.26 3.69 -2.74
CA ARG A 717 -21.42 3.36 -3.92
C ARG A 717 -20.99 4.60 -4.72
N ILE A 718 -20.67 5.68 -4.02
CA ILE A 718 -20.23 6.95 -4.61
C ILE A 718 -18.76 6.85 -5.00
N LYS A 719 -18.47 6.31 -6.19
CA LYS A 719 -17.10 6.14 -6.70
C LYS A 719 -16.27 7.43 -6.67
N LYS A 720 -16.90 8.59 -6.90
CA LYS A 720 -16.27 9.92 -6.88
C LYS A 720 -15.78 10.31 -5.47
N LEU A 721 -16.53 9.94 -4.43
CA LEU A 721 -16.10 10.12 -3.05
C LEU A 721 -15.00 9.11 -2.70
N GLY A 722 -15.11 7.88 -3.19
CA GLY A 722 -14.02 6.88 -3.15
C GLY A 722 -12.72 7.39 -3.77
N PHE A 723 -12.77 8.14 -4.88
CA PHE A 723 -11.61 8.79 -5.49
C PHE A 723 -10.97 9.83 -4.57
N VAL A 724 -11.77 10.67 -3.90
CA VAL A 724 -11.26 11.65 -2.93
C VAL A 724 -10.56 10.96 -1.76
N ILE A 725 -11.18 9.92 -1.20
CA ILE A 725 -10.60 9.13 -0.11
C ILE A 725 -9.30 8.46 -0.54
N PHE A 726 -9.29 7.82 -1.71
CA PHE A 726 -8.08 7.19 -2.25
C PHE A 726 -6.94 8.21 -2.42
N SER A 727 -7.25 9.39 -2.95
CA SER A 727 -6.28 10.47 -3.15
C SER A 727 -5.71 11.00 -1.82
N TYR A 728 -6.54 11.10 -0.78
CA TYR A 728 -6.07 11.41 0.57
C TYR A 728 -5.11 10.34 1.10
N LEU A 729 -5.49 9.07 0.99
CA LEU A 729 -4.73 7.94 1.54
C LEU A 729 -3.40 7.72 0.81
N ILE A 730 -3.35 7.88 -0.51
CA ILE A 730 -2.11 7.63 -1.27
C ILE A 730 -1.03 8.67 -1.02
N PHE A 731 -1.40 9.91 -0.68
CA PHE A 731 -0.44 10.92 -0.23
C PHE A 731 -0.02 10.76 1.24
N PHE A 732 -0.75 9.94 2.01
CA PHE A 732 -0.53 9.77 3.45
C PHE A 732 0.14 8.43 3.80
N LEU A 733 -0.51 7.32 3.49
CA LEU A 733 -0.14 5.98 3.95
C LEU A 733 1.29 5.54 3.59
N PRO A 734 1.87 5.88 2.41
CA PRO A 734 3.24 5.49 2.10
C PRO A 734 4.27 5.99 3.13
N TRP A 735 4.01 7.13 3.77
CA TRP A 735 4.89 7.69 4.79
C TRP A 735 4.92 6.86 6.08
N ILE A 736 3.86 6.12 6.40
CA ILE A 736 3.84 5.23 7.59
C ILE A 736 4.89 4.14 7.47
N ALA A 737 5.17 3.69 6.24
CA ALA A 737 6.16 2.66 5.96
C ALA A 737 7.56 3.24 5.64
N SER A 738 7.74 4.56 5.68
CA SER A 738 9.04 5.16 5.36
C SER A 738 10.00 5.04 6.54
N PRO A 739 11.22 4.51 6.35
CA PRO A 739 12.21 4.36 7.42
C PRO A 739 12.99 5.66 7.71
N ARG A 740 12.66 6.76 7.02
CA ARG A 740 13.44 8.00 7.01
C ARG A 740 12.95 8.97 8.06
N ILE A 741 13.78 9.97 8.35
CA ILE A 741 13.34 11.14 9.09
C ILE A 741 12.22 11.85 8.33
N MET A 742 11.16 12.20 9.04
CA MET A 742 9.96 12.79 8.44
C MET A 742 9.40 13.89 9.32
N PHE A 743 8.60 14.73 8.69
CA PHE A 743 8.06 15.96 9.24
C PHE A 743 6.61 16.12 8.81
N LEU A 744 5.76 16.72 9.65
CA LEU A 744 4.35 17.00 9.40
C LEU A 744 4.07 17.66 8.03
N TYR A 745 4.98 18.48 7.49
CA TYR A 745 4.78 19.10 6.17
C TYR A 745 4.67 18.09 5.02
N HIS A 746 5.18 16.86 5.17
CA HIS A 746 4.98 15.77 4.20
C HIS A 746 3.50 15.37 4.04
N TYR A 747 2.66 15.71 5.02
CA TYR A 747 1.22 15.48 4.99
C TYR A 747 0.45 16.51 4.15
N LEU A 748 1.08 17.63 3.77
CA LEU A 748 0.43 18.73 3.04
C LEU A 748 -0.35 18.26 1.79
N PRO A 749 0.16 17.36 0.92
CA PRO A 749 -0.58 16.91 -0.27
C PRO A 749 -1.88 16.14 0.03
N SER A 750 -2.06 15.62 1.26
CA SER A 750 -3.30 14.97 1.69
C SER A 750 -4.40 15.97 2.08
N ILE A 751 -4.03 17.17 2.54
CA ILE A 751 -4.96 18.20 3.07
C ILE A 751 -6.01 18.66 2.05
N PRO A 752 -5.70 18.88 0.76
CA PRO A 752 -6.73 19.20 -0.24
C PRO A 752 -7.86 18.19 -0.30
N PHE A 753 -7.55 16.90 -0.25
CA PHE A 753 -8.55 15.84 -0.35
C PHE A 753 -9.34 15.67 0.94
N LEU A 754 -8.72 15.92 2.09
CA LEU A 754 -9.39 16.07 3.38
C LEU A 754 -10.38 17.26 3.35
N ALA A 755 -9.99 18.40 2.78
CA ALA A 755 -10.86 19.55 2.61
C ALA A 755 -12.01 19.27 1.62
N ILE A 756 -11.75 18.51 0.55
CA ILE A 756 -12.78 18.08 -0.40
C ILE A 756 -13.81 17.16 0.26
N ALA A 757 -13.37 16.17 1.05
CA ALA A 757 -14.25 15.29 1.81
C ALA A 757 -15.07 16.07 2.85
N SER A 758 -14.45 17.02 3.55
CA SER A 758 -15.12 17.92 4.50
C SER A 758 -16.19 18.78 3.82
N GLY A 759 -15.88 19.37 2.66
CA GLY A 759 -16.85 20.12 1.86
C GLY A 759 -18.04 19.26 1.42
N PHE A 760 -17.80 18.00 1.05
CA PHE A 760 -18.87 17.04 0.74
C PHE A 760 -19.76 16.75 1.97
N VAL A 761 -19.16 16.50 3.13
CA VAL A 761 -19.89 16.23 4.39
C VAL A 761 -20.73 17.45 4.82
N LEU A 762 -20.16 18.65 4.79
CA LEU A 762 -20.88 19.90 5.08
C LEU A 762 -22.00 20.18 4.05
N ARG A 763 -21.79 19.79 2.79
CA ARG A 763 -22.84 19.85 1.78
C ARG A 763 -23.98 18.87 2.08
N ARG A 764 -23.65 17.65 2.49
CA ARG A 764 -24.59 16.55 2.82
C ARG A 764 -25.42 16.84 4.07
N PHE A 765 -24.82 17.44 5.10
CA PHE A 765 -25.46 17.73 6.39
C PHE A 765 -25.56 19.24 6.65
N PRO A 766 -26.55 19.94 6.06
CA PRO A 766 -26.63 21.40 6.10
C PRO A 766 -26.86 21.98 7.50
N LYS A 767 -27.48 21.24 8.42
CA LYS A 767 -27.90 21.73 9.75
C LYS A 767 -26.72 22.30 10.55
N PHE A 768 -25.55 21.70 10.45
CA PHE A 768 -24.37 22.10 11.23
C PHE A 768 -23.36 22.93 10.43
N ARG A 769 -23.66 23.21 9.14
CA ARG A 769 -22.68 23.80 8.21
C ARG A 769 -22.15 25.14 8.67
N ILE A 770 -23.04 26.07 9.00
CA ILE A 770 -22.65 27.44 9.37
C ILE A 770 -21.87 27.41 10.68
N GLY A 771 -22.37 26.70 11.70
CA GLY A 771 -21.69 26.58 13.00
C GLY A 771 -20.27 26.04 12.87
N LEU A 772 -20.06 24.97 12.09
CA LEU A 772 -18.72 24.39 11.89
C LEU A 772 -17.79 25.33 11.12
N LEU A 773 -18.29 26.08 10.12
CA LEU A 773 -17.48 27.08 9.42
C LEU A 773 -17.09 28.26 10.32
N VAL A 774 -18.00 28.72 11.19
CA VAL A 774 -17.71 29.77 12.15
C VAL A 774 -16.67 29.30 13.17
N ILE A 775 -16.80 28.09 13.71
CA ILE A 775 -15.78 27.51 14.61
C ILE A 775 -14.42 27.43 13.89
N GLY A 776 -14.39 26.91 12.66
CA GLY A 776 -13.16 26.85 11.87
C GLY A 776 -12.51 28.22 11.67
N LEU A 777 -13.31 29.26 11.40
CA LEU A 777 -12.84 30.64 11.27
C LEU A 777 -12.34 31.22 12.60
N LEU A 778 -13.04 30.99 13.71
CA LEU A 778 -12.62 31.46 15.04
C LEU A 778 -11.29 30.83 15.47
N VAL A 779 -11.14 29.51 15.26
CA VAL A 779 -9.88 28.81 15.51
C VAL A 779 -8.77 29.32 14.58
N PHE A 780 -9.10 29.62 13.31
CA PHE A 780 -8.14 30.26 12.40
C PHE A 780 -7.69 31.62 12.93
N ILE A 781 -8.61 32.50 13.31
CA ILE A 781 -8.30 33.83 13.84
C ILE A 781 -7.43 33.73 15.10
N TYR A 782 -7.75 32.77 15.98
CA TYR A 782 -7.00 32.52 17.20
C TYR A 782 -5.55 32.09 16.94
N PHE A 783 -5.30 31.14 16.04
CA PHE A 783 -3.95 30.67 15.72
C PHE A 783 -3.22 31.52 14.67
N TYR A 784 -3.91 32.41 13.94
CA TYR A 784 -3.33 33.16 12.83
C TYR A 784 -2.06 33.94 13.22
N PRO A 785 -2.00 34.70 14.34
CA PRO A 785 -0.79 35.40 14.74
C PRO A 785 0.43 34.48 14.91
N HIS A 786 0.20 33.25 15.41
CA HIS A 786 1.21 32.22 15.62
C HIS A 786 1.68 31.57 14.30
N TRP A 787 0.80 31.45 13.31
CA TRP A 787 1.19 30.91 12.00
C TRP A 787 1.99 31.89 11.15
N ILE A 788 1.84 33.19 11.39
CA ILE A 788 2.53 34.23 10.62
C ILE A 788 3.67 34.92 11.37
N GLY A 789 3.96 34.51 12.60
CA GLY A 789 5.08 35.03 13.39
C GLY A 789 4.91 36.48 13.83
N VAL A 790 3.66 36.91 14.10
CA VAL A 790 3.41 38.24 14.68
C VAL A 790 3.74 38.22 16.17
N ARG A 791 4.31 39.32 16.68
CA ARG A 791 4.58 39.48 18.11
C ARG A 791 3.28 39.51 18.91
N ILE A 792 3.19 38.62 19.90
CA ILE A 792 2.03 38.45 20.77
C ILE A 792 2.47 38.36 22.23
N PRO A 793 1.59 38.69 23.20
CA PRO A 793 1.90 38.52 24.61
C PRO A 793 2.21 37.06 24.95
N LEU A 794 3.17 36.82 25.85
CA LEU A 794 3.58 35.47 26.26
C LEU A 794 2.39 34.60 26.74
N LYS A 795 1.45 35.20 27.47
CA LYS A 795 0.22 34.50 27.92
C LYS A 795 -0.63 33.94 26.77
N LEU A 796 -0.65 34.64 25.62
CA LEU A 796 -1.38 34.17 24.44
C LEU A 796 -0.62 33.04 23.76
N ASP A 797 0.71 33.14 23.66
CA ASP A 797 1.55 32.06 23.12
C ASP A 797 1.39 30.76 23.92
N GLU A 798 1.47 30.84 25.24
CA GLU A 798 1.29 29.70 26.15
C GLU A 798 -0.06 28.99 25.97
N SER A 799 -1.09 29.73 25.56
CA SER A 799 -2.44 29.20 25.34
C SER A 799 -2.57 28.34 24.07
N TYR A 800 -1.66 28.49 23.10
CA TYR A 800 -1.70 27.74 21.84
C TYR A 800 -1.34 26.26 22.00
N TYR A 801 -0.61 25.90 23.04
CA TYR A 801 -0.14 24.53 23.28
C TYR A 801 -1.21 23.68 23.97
N TRP A 802 -2.21 23.24 23.22
CA TRP A 802 -3.32 22.44 23.76
C TRP A 802 -2.88 21.05 24.26
N PHE A 803 -1.79 20.52 23.69
CA PHE A 803 -1.13 19.30 24.17
C PHE A 803 0.29 19.63 24.60
N SER A 804 0.80 18.91 25.60
CA SER A 804 2.20 19.04 26.02
C SER A 804 3.18 18.72 24.88
N SER A 805 2.81 17.82 23.98
CA SER A 805 3.60 17.45 22.81
C SER A 805 3.67 18.51 21.70
N TRP A 806 2.95 19.64 21.87
CA TRP A 806 3.04 20.78 20.95
C TRP A 806 4.13 21.77 21.32
N ARG A 807 4.73 21.62 22.50
CA ARG A 807 5.86 22.43 22.95
C ARG A 807 7.16 21.91 22.36
#